data_AF-A0A0M1N2U1-F1
#
_entry.id   AF-A0A0M1N2U1-F1
#
_cell.length_a   1.000
_cell.length_b   1.000
_cell.length_c   1.000
_cell.angle_alpha   90.00
_cell.angle_beta   90.00
_cell.angle_gamma   90.00
#
_symmetry.space_group_name_H-M   'P 1'
#
loop_
_entity.id
_entity.type
_entity.pdbx_description
1 polymer ?
#
loop_
_entity_poly.entity_id
_entity_poly.type
_entity_poly.pdbx_seq_one_letter_code
_entity_poly.pdbx_strand_id
1 'polypeptide(L)'
;MTSQTGVFSLDSQEREQIEQKFQKKVIFAEARKDELFHIFDQELTEEETWALKYMFAYMPVNDLADYDGELFLNHVRQALDIRKRVPWGERVPDHLFLHFVLPYRVNTENIEDYLDILYNELAERTAQLSMADAILETNYWCHEKATYIGSDLRTISPLTMIRNARGRCGEESTLAVAALRSIGIPARQVYTPRWAHSDSNHAWVEAWADGEWYYIGACEPEARLNQGWFSPPARRAMLINTRIFADYPGPEDITLKEKGFTEINLLGNYAPARTLYLSVKDDKGEPASGASVRFELFNMAEFYPIAEIKTDGQGKASFKTGYGDLLIRVVYDGMWSELHYKAQDGEHIEFVLDSTEQPSGIVDFDMVPPPEGEGDTVPALSEEKNRVHNRRLEEGTKIRTKYEETFLGEEEAFTLAKKLGLPPERVWDVLQKARGNSQEIAAFLEERSGEYGEWPLQLLESLNEKDLIDTFSVALDDHLIGALSQRGEWDEDTFVKYILCPRASFEMLVPYRRVFADAFTAAEAAAFKQEPSALAGHLEKGYTYAEDLPNLKGKGNPVGTYSLMKGDEQSLDILFVAICRSLGIPARLHPSEQKPQYFRNGGWEDAIFRLDSQQNQESLSWGMLQLLRDPNASQDTPAATYAENFTFARLEDGVYKTLVYPYGSTDVYDEPYEVEPGSYRLTSGIRLKDGTVRVRFTYFTVRAGETTRVALTYRETTVDIPVLGTLSPGSELTRLDGSGADLKALLGSEGAIAAWIEPEREPTKHLLRELGELAEPLDKLGLPIVLMIGDAEWTASFDSASYPKLPARTIFVRDSSYASLSAIISNPAAHEAGYPHLFVVDSQDQIRYAASGYKLGTGKEALQIATAILQP
;
A
#
# COMPACT_ATOMS: atom_id res chain seq x y z
N MET A 1 -43.06 13.87 28.89
CA MET A 1 -42.67 14.13 27.49
C MET A 1 -41.71 13.04 27.10
N THR A 2 -42.22 11.99 26.47
CA THR A 2 -41.42 10.90 25.90
C THR A 2 -40.71 11.45 24.68
N SER A 3 -39.42 11.77 24.81
CA SER A 3 -38.54 12.00 23.67
C SER A 3 -38.61 10.74 22.81
N GLN A 4 -39.24 10.81 21.64
CA GLN A 4 -39.11 9.77 20.63
C GLN A 4 -37.63 9.70 20.26
N THR A 5 -36.92 8.71 20.77
CA THR A 5 -35.59 8.35 20.28
C THR A 5 -35.76 7.96 18.81
N GLY A 6 -35.18 8.74 17.90
CA GLY A 6 -35.19 8.43 16.47
C GLY A 6 -34.46 7.13 16.17
N VAL A 7 -34.71 6.56 14.99
CA VAL A 7 -33.94 5.44 14.45
C VAL A 7 -32.43 5.75 14.48
N PHE A 8 -31.62 4.79 14.93
CA PHE A 8 -30.19 4.95 15.21
C PHE A 8 -29.82 6.14 16.11
N SER A 9 -30.72 6.55 17.01
CA SER A 9 -30.53 7.72 17.89
C SER A 9 -30.25 9.03 17.13
N LEU A 10 -30.53 9.08 15.83
CA LEU A 10 -30.31 10.25 14.98
C LEU A 10 -31.32 11.34 15.30
N ASP A 11 -30.84 12.58 15.41
CA ASP A 11 -31.70 13.73 15.60
C ASP A 11 -32.39 14.18 14.27
N SER A 12 -33.18 15.25 14.32
CA SER A 12 -33.85 15.77 13.12
C SER A 12 -32.89 16.39 12.11
N GLN A 13 -31.83 17.05 12.58
CA GLN A 13 -30.86 17.74 11.73
C GLN A 13 -29.95 16.74 11.02
N GLU A 14 -29.49 15.71 11.73
CA GLU A 14 -28.69 14.61 11.15
C GLU A 14 -29.49 13.87 10.08
N ARG A 15 -30.75 13.54 10.35
CA ARG A 15 -31.65 12.92 9.38
C ARG A 15 -31.90 13.78 8.16
N GLU A 16 -32.09 15.09 8.34
CA GLU A 16 -32.22 16.03 7.23
C GLU A 16 -30.94 16.10 6.39
N GLN A 17 -29.77 16.13 7.03
CA GLN A 17 -28.48 16.14 6.34
C GLN A 17 -28.22 14.86 5.54
N ILE A 18 -28.52 13.69 6.11
CA ILE A 18 -28.44 12.40 5.43
C ILE A 18 -29.38 12.40 4.22
N GLU A 19 -30.64 12.82 4.39
CA GLU A 19 -31.61 12.89 3.30
C GLU A 19 -31.13 13.82 2.17
N GLN A 20 -30.64 15.02 2.51
CA GLN A 20 -30.12 15.97 1.53
C GLN A 20 -28.93 15.40 0.74
N LYS A 21 -28.02 14.69 1.40
CA LYS A 21 -26.89 14.03 0.74
C LYS A 21 -27.32 12.85 -0.12
N PHE A 22 -28.23 12.02 0.37
CA PHE A 22 -28.83 10.93 -0.39
C PHE A 22 -29.50 11.43 -1.67
N GLN A 23 -30.33 12.47 -1.58
CA GLN A 23 -30.98 13.06 -2.76
C GLN A 23 -29.98 13.64 -3.77
N LYS A 24 -28.87 14.22 -3.30
CA LYS A 24 -27.77 14.63 -4.20
C LYS A 24 -27.16 13.44 -4.92
N LYS A 25 -27.02 12.29 -4.25
CA LYS A 25 -26.46 11.06 -4.83
C LYS A 25 -27.44 10.43 -5.84
N VAL A 26 -28.75 10.47 -5.59
CA VAL A 26 -29.78 10.07 -6.58
C VAL A 26 -29.68 10.92 -7.86
N ILE A 27 -29.62 12.25 -7.73
CA ILE A 27 -29.47 13.15 -8.89
C ILE A 27 -28.12 12.94 -9.59
N PHE A 28 -27.05 12.75 -8.80
CA PHE A 28 -25.72 12.55 -9.32
C PHE A 28 -25.63 11.25 -10.15
N ALA A 29 -26.25 10.17 -9.68
CA ALA A 29 -26.23 8.86 -10.33
C ALA A 29 -27.48 8.58 -11.19
N GLU A 30 -28.13 9.61 -11.73
CA GLU A 30 -29.36 9.46 -12.55
C GLU A 30 -29.17 8.48 -13.73
N ALA A 31 -27.95 8.40 -14.30
CA ALA A 31 -27.64 7.46 -15.39
C ALA A 31 -27.71 5.98 -15.00
N ARG A 32 -27.61 5.67 -13.70
CA ARG A 32 -27.67 4.32 -13.11
C ARG A 32 -28.80 4.20 -12.07
N LYS A 33 -29.85 4.99 -12.23
CA LYS A 33 -30.88 5.13 -11.19
C LYS A 33 -31.61 3.82 -10.92
N ASP A 34 -31.93 3.10 -11.99
CA ASP A 34 -32.68 1.85 -11.90
C ASP A 34 -31.82 0.74 -11.27
N GLU A 35 -30.52 0.70 -11.55
CA GLU A 35 -29.58 -0.28 -10.97
C GLU A 35 -29.28 -0.01 -9.48
N LEU A 36 -29.24 1.26 -9.08
CA LEU A 36 -28.83 1.67 -7.73
C LEU A 36 -30.00 1.81 -6.74
N PHE A 37 -31.13 2.36 -7.18
CA PHE A 37 -32.17 2.86 -6.28
C PHE A 37 -33.51 2.13 -6.36
N HIS A 38 -33.70 1.15 -7.26
CA HIS A 38 -34.93 0.35 -7.31
C HIS A 38 -35.21 -0.41 -6.01
N ILE A 39 -34.16 -0.68 -5.22
CA ILE A 39 -34.26 -1.28 -3.88
C ILE A 39 -35.17 -0.51 -2.93
N PHE A 40 -35.34 0.80 -3.13
CA PHE A 40 -36.21 1.64 -2.30
C PHE A 40 -37.70 1.51 -2.65
N ASP A 41 -38.03 0.84 -3.76
CA ASP A 41 -39.42 0.49 -4.11
C ASP A 41 -39.89 -0.81 -3.43
N GLN A 42 -38.97 -1.53 -2.77
CA GLN A 42 -39.27 -2.73 -1.99
C GLN A 42 -39.82 -2.36 -0.60
N GLU A 43 -40.42 -3.33 0.10
CA GLU A 43 -40.82 -3.13 1.51
C GLU A 43 -39.56 -3.09 2.40
N LEU A 44 -39.29 -1.92 2.98
CA LEU A 44 -38.16 -1.68 3.88
C LEU A 44 -38.65 -1.27 5.28
N THR A 45 -37.99 -1.79 6.30
CA THR A 45 -38.10 -1.31 7.67
C THR A 45 -37.50 0.10 7.81
N GLU A 46 -37.82 0.79 8.91
CA GLU A 46 -37.24 2.11 9.19
C GLU A 46 -35.70 2.02 9.34
N GLU A 47 -35.19 0.98 10.00
CA GLU A 47 -33.75 0.73 10.14
C GLU A 47 -33.08 0.51 8.78
N GLU A 48 -33.63 -0.35 7.92
CA GLU A 48 -33.09 -0.60 6.57
C GLU A 48 -33.09 0.68 5.73
N THR A 49 -34.19 1.43 5.75
CA THR A 49 -34.32 2.69 4.98
C THR A 49 -33.23 3.69 5.37
N TRP A 50 -33.04 3.92 6.67
CA TRP A 50 -32.06 4.91 7.13
C TRP A 50 -30.62 4.42 7.01
N ALA A 51 -30.34 3.13 7.22
CA ALA A 51 -29.01 2.57 7.00
C ALA A 51 -28.60 2.64 5.53
N LEU A 52 -29.52 2.32 4.60
CA LEU A 52 -29.27 2.47 3.16
C LEU A 52 -29.03 3.91 2.76
N LYS A 53 -29.91 4.84 3.18
CA LYS A 53 -29.73 6.27 2.89
C LYS A 53 -28.40 6.79 3.44
N TYR A 54 -28.02 6.35 4.63
CA TYR A 54 -26.73 6.68 5.23
C TYR A 54 -25.58 6.18 4.34
N MET A 55 -25.56 4.91 3.95
CA MET A 55 -24.51 4.38 3.05
C MET A 55 -24.45 5.14 1.72
N PHE A 56 -25.58 5.33 1.03
CA PHE A 56 -25.61 6.04 -0.25
C PHE A 56 -25.22 7.52 -0.13
N ALA A 57 -25.55 8.19 0.98
CA ALA A 57 -25.20 9.59 1.23
C ALA A 57 -23.68 9.84 1.21
N TYR A 58 -22.88 8.82 1.54
CA TYR A 58 -21.42 8.88 1.62
C TYR A 58 -20.71 7.93 0.64
N MET A 59 -21.46 7.28 -0.24
CA MET A 59 -20.92 6.36 -1.24
C MET A 59 -20.04 7.10 -2.24
N PRO A 60 -18.79 6.66 -2.48
CA PRO A 60 -17.90 7.31 -3.43
C PRO A 60 -18.37 7.09 -4.87
N VAL A 61 -17.94 7.98 -5.77
CA VAL A 61 -18.28 7.93 -7.21
C VAL A 61 -17.98 6.57 -7.84
N ASN A 62 -16.85 5.95 -7.50
CA ASN A 62 -16.44 4.66 -8.02
C ASN A 62 -17.43 3.54 -7.64
N ASP A 63 -17.94 3.54 -6.41
CA ASP A 63 -18.89 2.51 -5.97
C ASP A 63 -20.29 2.72 -6.59
N LEU A 64 -20.71 3.98 -6.80
CA LEU A 64 -21.92 4.30 -7.57
C LEU A 64 -21.78 3.87 -9.04
N ALA A 65 -20.56 3.87 -9.58
CA ALA A 65 -20.29 3.46 -10.94
C ALA A 65 -20.26 1.93 -11.07
N ASP A 66 -19.67 1.24 -10.09
CA ASP A 66 -19.24 -0.14 -10.26
C ASP A 66 -20.21 -1.21 -9.71
N TYR A 67 -21.10 -0.86 -8.77
CA TYR A 67 -21.98 -1.83 -8.09
C TYR A 67 -23.47 -1.46 -8.16
N ASP A 68 -24.33 -2.41 -7.80
CA ASP A 68 -25.78 -2.28 -7.86
C ASP A 68 -26.42 -2.25 -6.47
N GLY A 69 -27.64 -1.70 -6.36
CA GLY A 69 -28.34 -1.50 -5.09
C GLY A 69 -28.55 -2.78 -4.27
N GLU A 70 -28.75 -3.93 -4.92
CA GLU A 70 -29.00 -5.22 -4.25
C GLU A 70 -27.83 -5.65 -3.35
N LEU A 71 -26.58 -5.37 -3.76
CA LEU A 71 -25.39 -5.65 -2.95
C LEU A 71 -25.47 -4.92 -1.60
N PHE A 72 -25.86 -3.64 -1.64
CA PHE A 72 -25.93 -2.81 -0.44
C PHE A 72 -27.16 -3.12 0.43
N LEU A 73 -28.30 -3.46 -0.17
CA LEU A 73 -29.48 -3.93 0.57
C LEU A 73 -29.19 -5.23 1.33
N ASN A 74 -28.52 -6.19 0.69
CA ASN A 74 -28.11 -7.43 1.34
C ASN A 74 -27.16 -7.14 2.51
N HIS A 75 -26.13 -6.32 2.29
CA HIS A 75 -25.20 -5.91 3.34
C HIS A 75 -25.90 -5.26 4.55
N VAL A 76 -26.84 -4.33 4.31
CA VAL A 76 -27.61 -3.68 5.39
C VAL A 76 -28.45 -4.69 6.16
N ARG A 77 -29.15 -5.59 5.46
CA ARG A 77 -29.98 -6.63 6.09
C ARG A 77 -29.16 -7.55 6.98
N GLN A 78 -28.02 -8.03 6.47
CA GLN A 78 -27.09 -8.88 7.22
C GLN A 78 -26.53 -8.15 8.44
N ALA A 79 -26.05 -6.91 8.29
CA ALA A 79 -25.50 -6.12 9.40
C ALA A 79 -26.54 -5.91 10.52
N LEU A 80 -27.80 -5.64 10.16
CA LEU A 80 -28.89 -5.46 11.12
C LEU A 80 -29.32 -6.78 11.79
N ASP A 81 -29.35 -7.90 11.06
CA ASP A 81 -29.62 -9.23 11.62
C ASP A 81 -28.51 -9.65 12.60
N ILE A 82 -27.25 -9.52 12.20
CA ILE A 82 -26.08 -9.81 13.03
C ILE A 82 -26.12 -8.97 14.30
N ARG A 83 -26.41 -7.67 14.20
CA ARG A 83 -26.56 -6.79 15.36
C ARG A 83 -27.59 -7.33 16.36
N LYS A 84 -28.66 -7.98 15.92
CA LYS A 84 -29.70 -8.56 16.80
C LYS A 84 -29.27 -9.88 17.43
N ARG A 85 -28.28 -10.57 16.86
CA ARG A 85 -27.86 -11.93 17.24
C ARG A 85 -26.63 -11.96 18.14
N VAL A 86 -25.70 -11.01 17.97
CA VAL A 86 -24.43 -11.02 18.70
C VAL A 86 -24.56 -10.53 20.15
N PRO A 87 -23.79 -11.06 21.11
CA PRO A 87 -23.94 -10.75 22.55
C PRO A 87 -23.69 -9.29 22.95
N TRP A 88 -23.12 -8.48 22.08
CA TRP A 88 -22.81 -7.06 22.30
C TRP A 88 -23.61 -6.11 21.40
N GLY A 89 -24.50 -6.62 20.56
CA GLY A 89 -25.18 -5.79 19.56
C GLY A 89 -25.98 -4.62 20.14
N GLU A 90 -26.59 -4.82 21.31
CA GLU A 90 -27.27 -3.77 22.09
C GLU A 90 -26.32 -2.85 22.88
N ARG A 91 -25.08 -3.29 23.15
CA ARG A 91 -24.06 -2.50 23.86
C ARG A 91 -23.33 -1.54 22.92
N VAL A 92 -23.26 -1.86 21.62
CA VAL A 92 -22.68 -1.00 20.60
C VAL A 92 -23.58 0.23 20.37
N PRO A 93 -23.11 1.45 20.67
CA PRO A 93 -23.86 2.67 20.41
C PRO A 93 -24.17 2.85 18.92
N ASP A 94 -25.33 3.43 18.60
CA ASP A 94 -25.76 3.62 17.21
C ASP A 94 -24.75 4.40 16.36
N HIS A 95 -24.11 5.44 16.90
CA HIS A 95 -23.10 6.19 16.18
C HIS A 95 -21.87 5.32 15.85
N LEU A 96 -21.43 4.42 16.73
CA LEU A 96 -20.34 3.49 16.42
C LEU A 96 -20.78 2.42 15.42
N PHE A 97 -22.03 1.96 15.49
CA PHE A 97 -22.59 1.06 14.49
C PHE A 97 -22.55 1.70 13.08
N LEU A 98 -23.08 2.92 12.93
CA LEU A 98 -23.14 3.62 11.65
C LEU A 98 -21.75 3.92 11.05
N HIS A 99 -20.75 4.25 11.89
CA HIS A 99 -19.44 4.70 11.42
C HIS A 99 -18.38 3.58 11.34
N PHE A 100 -18.55 2.48 12.07
CA PHE A 100 -17.48 1.49 12.25
C PHE A 100 -17.96 0.03 12.20
N VAL A 101 -19.26 -0.25 12.00
CA VAL A 101 -19.81 -1.59 11.74
C VAL A 101 -20.50 -1.64 10.37
N LEU A 102 -21.44 -0.73 10.14
CA LEU A 102 -22.22 -0.64 8.91
C LEU A 102 -21.39 -0.42 7.63
N PRO A 103 -20.27 0.35 7.63
CA PRO A 103 -19.56 0.60 6.38
C PRO A 103 -19.05 -0.69 5.74
N TYR A 104 -19.45 -0.89 4.48
CA TYR A 104 -19.07 -2.02 3.64
C TYR A 104 -17.63 -1.95 3.14
N ARG A 105 -17.05 -0.73 3.13
CA ARG A 105 -15.69 -0.44 2.70
C ARG A 105 -14.78 -0.20 3.91
N VAL A 106 -13.53 -0.64 3.79
CA VAL A 106 -12.45 -0.39 4.74
C VAL A 106 -11.37 0.49 4.11
N ASN A 107 -10.96 0.19 2.88
CA ASN A 107 -9.86 0.85 2.18
C ASN A 107 -10.21 1.00 0.68
N THR A 108 -9.28 0.72 -0.23
CA THR A 108 -9.44 0.82 -1.70
C THR A 108 -9.74 -0.53 -2.37
N GLU A 109 -10.23 -1.51 -1.62
CA GLU A 109 -10.56 -2.85 -2.13
C GLU A 109 -11.76 -2.86 -3.09
N ASN A 110 -11.88 -3.91 -3.88
CA ASN A 110 -13.13 -4.21 -4.58
C ASN A 110 -14.19 -4.67 -3.55
N ILE A 111 -15.45 -4.24 -3.71
CA ILE A 111 -16.54 -4.60 -2.80
C ILE A 111 -17.12 -5.96 -3.15
N GLU A 112 -17.28 -6.79 -2.13
CA GLU A 112 -17.90 -8.12 -2.21
C GLU A 112 -18.86 -8.32 -1.03
N ASP A 113 -19.86 -9.19 -1.21
CA ASP A 113 -20.74 -9.63 -0.14
C ASP A 113 -20.01 -10.65 0.76
N TYR A 114 -19.43 -10.15 1.86
CA TYR A 114 -18.60 -10.96 2.78
C TYR A 114 -19.26 -11.24 4.13
N LEU A 115 -20.25 -10.44 4.57
CA LEU A 115 -20.67 -10.40 5.98
C LEU A 115 -21.14 -11.77 6.48
N ASP A 116 -22.07 -12.43 5.77
CA ASP A 116 -22.58 -13.75 6.18
C ASP A 116 -21.49 -14.83 6.14
N ILE A 117 -20.61 -14.79 5.15
CA ILE A 117 -19.50 -15.75 5.02
C ILE A 117 -18.60 -15.66 6.25
N LEU A 118 -18.19 -14.44 6.61
CA LEU A 118 -17.31 -14.22 7.76
C LEU A 118 -18.02 -14.46 9.09
N TYR A 119 -19.29 -14.05 9.22
CA TYR A 119 -20.08 -14.29 10.43
C TYR A 119 -20.22 -15.78 10.71
N ASN A 120 -20.51 -16.60 9.70
CA ASN A 120 -20.68 -18.05 9.87
C ASN A 120 -19.39 -18.74 10.38
N GLU A 121 -18.21 -18.20 10.05
CA GLU A 121 -16.93 -18.72 10.54
C GLU A 121 -16.60 -18.28 11.98
N LEU A 122 -17.11 -17.12 12.42
CA LEU A 122 -16.71 -16.48 13.68
C LEU A 122 -17.77 -16.53 14.78
N ALA A 123 -19.05 -16.66 14.44
CA ALA A 123 -20.16 -16.53 15.39
C ALA A 123 -20.05 -17.54 16.54
N GLU A 124 -19.82 -18.82 16.24
CA GLU A 124 -19.69 -19.86 17.28
C GLU A 124 -18.44 -19.63 18.15
N ARG A 125 -17.31 -19.24 17.53
CA ARG A 125 -16.03 -19.02 18.20
C ARG A 125 -16.10 -17.89 19.23
N THR A 126 -16.94 -16.89 18.97
CA THR A 126 -16.98 -15.64 19.74
C THR A 126 -18.21 -15.49 20.64
N ALA A 127 -19.25 -16.32 20.46
CA ALA A 127 -20.53 -16.19 21.16
C ALA A 127 -20.45 -16.21 22.70
N GLN A 128 -19.43 -16.85 23.27
CA GLN A 128 -19.25 -16.98 24.74
C GLN A 128 -18.10 -16.12 25.28
N LEU A 129 -17.51 -15.26 24.44
CA LEU A 129 -16.36 -14.43 24.79
C LEU A 129 -16.79 -13.01 25.22
N SER A 130 -15.93 -12.36 26.00
CA SER A 130 -16.00 -10.90 26.15
C SER A 130 -15.71 -10.22 24.81
N MET A 131 -16.08 -8.95 24.62
CA MET A 131 -15.72 -8.23 23.37
C MET A 131 -14.20 -8.19 23.18
N ALA A 132 -13.44 -7.96 24.26
CA ALA A 132 -11.98 -7.94 24.22
C ALA A 132 -11.38 -9.29 23.79
N ASP A 133 -11.89 -10.41 24.34
CA ASP A 133 -11.43 -11.75 23.96
C ASP A 133 -11.91 -12.13 22.55
N ALA A 134 -13.08 -11.66 22.12
CA ALA A 134 -13.57 -11.84 20.75
C ALA A 134 -12.71 -11.11 19.72
N ILE A 135 -12.17 -9.92 20.06
CA ILE A 135 -11.20 -9.21 19.21
C ILE A 135 -9.93 -10.06 19.02
N LEU A 136 -9.38 -10.60 20.11
CA LEU A 136 -8.20 -11.47 20.06
C LEU A 136 -8.49 -12.75 19.27
N GLU A 137 -9.62 -13.41 19.55
CA GLU A 137 -10.07 -14.61 18.85
C GLU A 137 -10.18 -14.40 17.34
N THR A 138 -10.76 -13.27 16.94
CA THR A 138 -10.93 -12.91 15.52
C THR A 138 -9.57 -12.74 14.84
N ASN A 139 -8.57 -12.17 15.52
CA ASN A 139 -7.24 -12.03 14.95
C ASN A 139 -6.48 -13.37 14.84
N TYR A 140 -6.68 -14.31 15.76
CA TYR A 140 -6.20 -15.68 15.57
C TYR A 140 -6.85 -16.35 14.35
N TRP A 141 -8.16 -16.16 14.15
CA TRP A 141 -8.82 -16.62 12.92
C TRP A 141 -8.24 -15.94 11.67
N CYS A 142 -7.93 -14.64 11.70
CA CYS A 142 -7.27 -13.98 10.58
C CYS A 142 -5.90 -14.62 10.26
N HIS A 143 -5.09 -14.95 11.27
CA HIS A 143 -3.83 -15.68 11.10
C HIS A 143 -4.02 -17.09 10.51
N GLU A 144 -5.10 -17.79 10.87
CA GLU A 144 -5.47 -19.06 10.24
C GLU A 144 -5.77 -18.93 8.74
N LYS A 145 -6.22 -17.74 8.29
CA LYS A 145 -6.61 -17.50 6.89
C LYS A 145 -5.48 -16.93 6.05
N ALA A 146 -4.67 -16.00 6.57
CA ALA A 146 -3.69 -15.31 5.75
C ALA A 146 -2.44 -14.86 6.52
N THR A 147 -1.40 -14.45 5.78
CA THR A 147 -0.15 -13.91 6.32
C THR A 147 0.50 -12.86 5.41
N TYR A 148 1.47 -12.13 5.94
CA TYR A 148 2.09 -11.03 5.20
C TYR A 148 2.92 -11.45 3.98
N ILE A 149 2.76 -10.72 2.88
CA ILE A 149 3.70 -10.63 1.76
C ILE A 149 3.69 -9.22 1.13
N GLY A 150 4.86 -8.71 0.75
CA GLY A 150 4.97 -7.50 -0.06
C GLY A 150 4.47 -7.72 -1.50
N SER A 151 3.79 -6.73 -2.08
CA SER A 151 3.25 -6.77 -3.46
C SER A 151 2.92 -5.35 -3.97
N ASP A 152 2.23 -5.24 -5.11
CA ASP A 152 1.85 -3.95 -5.72
C ASP A 152 0.86 -3.11 -4.89
N LEU A 153 0.47 -1.93 -5.39
CA LEU A 153 -0.39 -0.97 -4.69
C LEU A 153 -1.88 -1.34 -4.63
N ARG A 154 -2.39 -2.26 -5.46
CA ARG A 154 -3.81 -2.64 -5.46
C ARG A 154 -4.17 -3.30 -4.13
N THR A 155 -5.29 -2.95 -3.52
CA THR A 155 -5.77 -3.60 -2.28
C THR A 155 -6.78 -4.67 -2.67
N ILE A 156 -6.52 -5.93 -2.34
CA ILE A 156 -7.48 -7.02 -2.58
C ILE A 156 -8.59 -7.04 -1.52
N SER A 157 -9.75 -7.59 -1.89
CA SER A 157 -10.91 -7.72 -1.01
C SER A 157 -10.70 -8.76 0.12
N PRO A 158 -11.51 -8.74 1.20
CA PRO A 158 -11.42 -9.73 2.27
C PRO A 158 -11.52 -11.18 1.79
N LEU A 159 -12.41 -11.50 0.86
CA LEU A 159 -12.55 -12.88 0.36
C LEU A 159 -11.38 -13.27 -0.55
N THR A 160 -10.86 -12.34 -1.34
CA THR A 160 -9.64 -12.56 -2.14
C THR A 160 -8.43 -12.75 -1.24
N MET A 161 -8.33 -12.02 -0.12
CA MET A 161 -7.27 -12.22 0.87
C MET A 161 -7.29 -13.64 1.45
N ILE A 162 -8.47 -14.15 1.81
CA ILE A 162 -8.65 -15.54 2.26
C ILE A 162 -8.25 -16.53 1.16
N ARG A 163 -8.67 -16.29 -0.09
CA ARG A 163 -8.34 -17.14 -1.24
C ARG A 163 -6.84 -17.19 -1.53
N ASN A 164 -6.16 -16.04 -1.42
CA ASN A 164 -4.73 -15.94 -1.68
C ASN A 164 -3.87 -16.49 -0.52
N ALA A 165 -4.45 -16.53 0.68
CA ALA A 165 -3.80 -16.85 1.95
C ALA A 165 -2.62 -15.94 2.33
N ARG A 166 -2.45 -14.82 1.62
CA ARG A 166 -1.41 -13.82 1.89
C ARG A 166 -1.71 -12.46 1.27
N GLY A 167 -1.12 -11.40 1.82
CA GLY A 167 -1.25 -10.04 1.31
C GLY A 167 -0.44 -9.04 2.14
N ARG A 168 -0.50 -7.76 1.78
CA ARG A 168 0.20 -6.68 2.50
C ARG A 168 -0.55 -6.31 3.78
N CYS A 169 0.10 -5.55 4.66
CA CYS A 169 -0.51 -5.02 5.88
C CYS A 169 -1.85 -4.27 5.64
N GLY A 170 -2.00 -3.57 4.51
CA GLY A 170 -3.26 -2.93 4.11
C GLY A 170 -4.40 -3.90 3.77
N GLU A 171 -4.07 -5.10 3.27
CA GLU A 171 -5.02 -6.17 2.92
C GLU A 171 -5.32 -7.03 4.16
N GLU A 172 -4.32 -7.31 5.00
CA GLU A 172 -4.49 -7.96 6.30
C GLU A 172 -5.43 -7.16 7.21
N SER A 173 -5.21 -5.85 7.35
CA SER A 173 -6.07 -4.98 8.15
C SER A 173 -7.46 -4.79 7.54
N THR A 174 -7.59 -4.85 6.21
CA THR A 174 -8.90 -4.89 5.54
C THR A 174 -9.69 -6.15 5.92
N LEU A 175 -9.05 -7.32 5.88
CA LEU A 175 -9.66 -8.58 6.33
C LEU A 175 -10.03 -8.55 7.82
N ALA A 176 -9.13 -8.08 8.69
CA ALA A 176 -9.38 -8.05 10.13
C ALA A 176 -10.52 -7.10 10.51
N VAL A 177 -10.62 -5.92 9.88
CA VAL A 177 -11.78 -5.02 10.07
C VAL A 177 -13.07 -5.67 9.58
N ALA A 178 -13.07 -6.28 8.37
CA ALA A 178 -14.24 -6.96 7.84
C ALA A 178 -14.70 -8.11 8.76
N ALA A 179 -13.76 -8.88 9.32
CA ALA A 179 -14.02 -9.97 10.26
C ALA A 179 -14.60 -9.49 11.61
N LEU A 180 -14.09 -8.38 12.15
CA LEU A 180 -14.65 -7.80 13.38
C LEU A 180 -16.05 -7.22 13.15
N ARG A 181 -16.26 -6.53 12.02
CA ARG A 181 -17.56 -5.97 11.63
C ARG A 181 -18.59 -7.06 11.37
N SER A 182 -18.18 -8.21 10.83
CA SER A 182 -19.09 -9.34 10.59
C SER A 182 -19.64 -9.95 11.86
N ILE A 183 -19.01 -9.74 13.01
CA ILE A 183 -19.55 -10.11 14.34
C ILE A 183 -20.04 -8.87 15.11
N GLY A 184 -20.28 -7.75 14.45
CA GLY A 184 -20.85 -6.54 15.05
C GLY A 184 -19.93 -5.78 16.01
N ILE A 185 -18.61 -6.00 15.96
CA ILE A 185 -17.63 -5.22 16.73
C ILE A 185 -17.23 -3.98 15.90
N PRO A 186 -17.36 -2.75 16.45
CA PRO A 186 -16.88 -1.55 15.76
C PRO A 186 -15.36 -1.62 15.54
N ALA A 187 -14.92 -1.49 14.29
CA ALA A 187 -13.52 -1.59 13.92
C ALA A 187 -13.14 -0.60 12.81
N ARG A 188 -11.88 -0.15 12.84
CA ARG A 188 -11.30 0.77 11.86
C ARG A 188 -9.87 0.38 11.50
N GLN A 189 -9.52 0.54 10.23
CA GLN A 189 -8.13 0.44 9.79
C GLN A 189 -7.41 1.71 10.22
N VAL A 190 -6.26 1.54 10.87
CA VAL A 190 -5.38 2.63 11.29
C VAL A 190 -4.10 2.55 10.47
N TYR A 191 -3.56 3.71 10.11
CA TYR A 191 -2.48 3.79 9.14
C TYR A 191 -1.50 4.91 9.48
N THR A 192 -0.21 4.65 9.24
CA THR A 192 0.82 5.69 9.14
C THR A 192 1.18 5.88 7.66
N PRO A 193 0.90 7.05 7.05
CA PRO A 193 1.17 7.29 5.63
C PRO A 193 2.58 6.99 5.19
N ARG A 194 3.55 7.44 5.99
CA ARG A 194 4.98 7.17 5.81
C ARG A 194 5.65 7.26 7.16
N TRP A 195 6.59 6.36 7.42
CA TRP A 195 7.50 6.52 8.56
C TRP A 195 8.49 7.64 8.27
N ALA A 196 8.79 8.47 9.27
CA ALA A 196 9.86 9.46 9.17
C ALA A 196 11.26 8.80 9.28
N HIS A 197 11.36 7.69 10.02
CA HIS A 197 12.60 7.04 10.40
C HIS A 197 13.01 5.85 9.51
N SER A 198 12.14 5.41 8.58
CA SER A 198 12.40 4.28 7.67
C SER A 198 11.59 4.44 6.38
N ASP A 199 12.06 3.89 5.26
CA ASP A 199 11.38 3.97 3.96
C ASP A 199 10.25 2.94 3.84
N SER A 200 9.18 3.14 4.62
CA SER A 200 7.97 2.31 4.55
C SER A 200 6.73 3.05 5.05
N ASN A 201 5.62 2.33 5.06
CA ASN A 201 4.36 2.67 5.74
C ASN A 201 3.85 1.41 6.48
N HIS A 202 2.77 1.53 7.24
CA HIS A 202 2.16 0.37 7.88
C HIS A 202 0.69 0.62 8.22
N ALA A 203 -0.13 -0.43 8.11
CA ALA A 203 -1.54 -0.43 8.47
C ALA A 203 -1.85 -1.52 9.49
N TRP A 204 -2.68 -1.21 10.48
CA TRP A 204 -3.15 -2.13 11.52
C TRP A 204 -4.63 -1.83 11.85
N VAL A 205 -5.16 -2.36 12.96
CA VAL A 205 -6.58 -2.24 13.30
C VAL A 205 -6.77 -1.70 14.71
N GLU A 206 -7.75 -0.80 14.86
CA GLU A 206 -8.36 -0.49 16.15
C GLU A 206 -9.78 -1.07 16.21
N ALA A 207 -10.12 -1.67 17.35
CA ALA A 207 -11.41 -2.29 17.62
C ALA A 207 -11.96 -1.81 18.96
N TRP A 208 -13.26 -1.54 19.01
CA TRP A 208 -13.92 -1.02 20.19
C TRP A 208 -14.48 -2.15 21.05
N ALA A 209 -14.21 -2.11 22.36
CA ALA A 209 -14.80 -3.01 23.34
C ALA A 209 -15.20 -2.23 24.59
N ASP A 210 -16.49 -2.30 24.95
CA ASP A 210 -17.01 -1.87 26.25
C ASP A 210 -16.61 -0.43 26.69
N GLY A 211 -16.51 0.50 25.74
CA GLY A 211 -16.24 1.92 26.00
C GLY A 211 -14.86 2.40 25.54
N GLU A 212 -13.95 1.49 25.19
CA GLU A 212 -12.57 1.81 24.86
C GLU A 212 -12.17 1.26 23.49
N TRP A 213 -11.27 1.98 22.81
CA TRP A 213 -10.61 1.51 21.59
C TRP A 213 -9.30 0.80 21.94
N TYR A 214 -9.08 -0.34 21.31
CA TYR A 214 -7.87 -1.14 21.45
C TYR A 214 -7.23 -1.39 20.09
N TYR A 215 -5.91 -1.33 19.99
CA TYR A 215 -5.20 -1.68 18.77
C TYR A 215 -4.75 -3.15 18.79
N ILE A 216 -4.71 -3.76 17.60
CA ILE A 216 -4.15 -5.07 17.31
C ILE A 216 -3.38 -5.02 15.98
N GLY A 217 -2.39 -5.91 15.81
CA GLY A 217 -1.92 -6.26 14.47
C GLY A 217 -3.01 -6.96 13.65
N ALA A 218 -2.82 -7.11 12.35
CA ALA A 218 -3.79 -7.77 11.48
C ALA A 218 -3.19 -9.04 10.91
N CYS A 219 -3.85 -10.19 11.13
CA CYS A 219 -3.26 -11.52 10.87
C CYS A 219 -1.99 -11.82 11.71
N GLU A 220 -1.70 -10.97 12.70
CA GLU A 220 -0.56 -11.05 13.60
C GLU A 220 -1.06 -10.98 15.05
N PRO A 221 -1.72 -12.03 15.55
CA PRO A 221 -2.34 -12.01 16.85
C PRO A 221 -1.28 -11.87 17.95
N GLU A 222 -1.70 -11.25 19.05
CA GLU A 222 -0.94 -11.14 20.28
C GLU A 222 -1.72 -11.81 21.41
N ALA A 223 -1.05 -12.12 22.51
CA ALA A 223 -1.69 -12.68 23.69
C ALA A 223 -2.56 -11.65 24.47
N ARG A 224 -2.51 -10.37 24.10
CA ARG A 224 -3.30 -9.28 24.68
C ARG A 224 -3.50 -8.14 23.68
N LEU A 225 -4.51 -7.33 23.94
CA LEU A 225 -4.79 -6.08 23.21
C LEU A 225 -3.71 -5.02 23.49
N ASN A 226 -3.64 -4.00 22.63
CA ASN A 226 -2.64 -2.93 22.69
C ASN A 226 -1.21 -3.46 22.70
N GLN A 227 -0.97 -4.43 21.83
CA GLN A 227 0.35 -5.00 21.60
C GLN A 227 0.51 -5.30 20.10
N GLY A 228 1.72 -5.11 19.61
CA GLY A 228 2.13 -5.39 18.24
C GLY A 228 3.56 -4.92 18.03
N TRP A 229 4.30 -5.56 17.13
CA TRP A 229 5.69 -5.22 16.83
C TRP A 229 5.86 -3.77 16.35
N PHE A 230 4.80 -3.18 15.78
CA PHE A 230 4.79 -1.79 15.30
C PHE A 230 4.64 -0.75 16.42
N SER A 231 4.46 -1.15 17.68
CA SER A 231 4.27 -0.18 18.79
C SER A 231 5.49 0.75 18.96
N PRO A 232 6.75 0.26 18.96
CA PRO A 232 7.92 1.13 18.98
C PRO A 232 8.06 2.08 17.77
N PRO A 233 7.95 1.65 16.50
CA PRO A 233 8.01 2.58 15.37
C PRO A 233 6.82 3.56 15.36
N ALA A 234 5.63 3.17 15.84
CA ALA A 234 4.46 4.06 15.96
C ALA A 234 4.71 5.27 16.88
N ARG A 235 5.55 5.14 17.92
CA ARG A 235 5.96 6.27 18.78
C ARG A 235 6.80 7.32 18.05
N ARG A 236 7.32 6.98 16.88
CA ARG A 236 8.13 7.85 16.03
C ARG A 236 7.38 8.29 14.77
N ALA A 237 6.06 8.11 14.74
CA ALA A 237 5.21 8.56 13.65
C ALA A 237 5.05 10.09 13.65
N MET A 238 4.82 10.64 12.46
CA MET A 238 4.46 12.06 12.29
C MET A 238 2.96 12.26 12.07
N LEU A 239 2.26 11.20 11.66
CA LEU A 239 0.81 11.12 11.55
C LEU A 239 0.40 9.66 11.67
N ILE A 240 -0.64 9.40 12.46
CA ILE A 240 -1.37 8.14 12.43
C ILE A 240 -2.83 8.54 12.23
N ASN A 241 -3.47 7.99 11.21
CA ASN A 241 -4.81 8.39 10.83
C ASN A 241 -5.71 7.20 10.51
N THR A 242 -6.99 7.51 10.39
CA THR A 242 -7.98 6.63 9.78
C THR A 242 -8.96 7.48 8.99
N ARG A 243 -9.50 6.90 7.92
CA ARG A 243 -10.51 7.55 7.08
C ARG A 243 -11.86 6.94 7.37
N ILE A 244 -12.84 7.80 7.56
CA ILE A 244 -14.21 7.44 7.87
C ILE A 244 -15.07 7.95 6.72
N PHE A 245 -15.75 7.03 6.04
CA PHE A 245 -16.64 7.29 4.91
C PHE A 245 -17.98 7.91 5.37
N ALA A 246 -17.90 8.99 6.15
CA ALA A 246 -19.03 9.72 6.70
C ALA A 246 -18.61 11.11 7.25
N ASP A 247 -19.59 11.96 7.56
CA ASP A 247 -19.37 13.12 8.43
C ASP A 247 -19.29 12.61 9.88
N TYR A 248 -18.08 12.45 10.40
CA TYR A 248 -17.87 11.89 11.74
C TYR A 248 -17.63 13.00 12.76
N PRO A 249 -18.51 13.18 13.76
CA PRO A 249 -18.37 14.20 14.80
C PRO A 249 -17.68 13.66 16.06
N GLY A 250 -16.79 12.66 15.92
CA GLY A 250 -16.12 12.04 17.06
C GLY A 250 -15.19 12.98 17.83
N PRO A 251 -14.72 12.53 19.01
CA PRO A 251 -13.86 13.34 19.88
C PRO A 251 -12.42 13.48 19.39
N GLU A 252 -11.99 12.67 18.41
CA GLU A 252 -10.63 12.71 17.88
C GLU A 252 -10.37 13.98 17.05
N ASP A 253 -9.10 14.41 17.01
CA ASP A 253 -8.71 15.56 16.19
C ASP A 253 -8.94 15.26 14.71
N ILE A 254 -9.51 16.20 13.97
CA ILE A 254 -9.75 16.06 12.53
C ILE A 254 -8.53 16.58 11.78
N THR A 255 -7.89 15.72 10.97
CA THR A 255 -6.84 16.14 10.02
C THR A 255 -7.46 16.79 8.80
N LEU A 256 -8.49 16.16 8.25
CA LEU A 256 -9.16 16.61 7.03
C LEU A 256 -10.66 16.33 7.13
N LYS A 257 -11.47 17.30 6.72
CA LYS A 257 -12.91 17.16 6.57
C LYS A 257 -13.32 17.67 5.21
N GLU A 258 -13.61 16.74 4.32
CA GLU A 258 -13.99 17.03 2.94
C GLU A 258 -15.41 16.52 2.67
N LYS A 259 -15.92 16.79 1.46
CA LYS A 259 -17.25 16.33 1.08
C LYS A 259 -17.28 14.80 0.98
N GLY A 260 -17.88 14.16 1.97
CA GLY A 260 -18.17 12.71 1.92
C GLY A 260 -17.29 11.85 2.82
N PHE A 261 -16.24 12.41 3.43
CA PHE A 261 -15.42 11.67 4.39
C PHE A 261 -14.76 12.57 5.43
N THR A 262 -14.36 11.95 6.53
CA THR A 262 -13.58 12.57 7.61
C THR A 262 -12.30 11.77 7.80
N GLU A 263 -11.16 12.44 7.86
CA GLU A 263 -9.90 11.84 8.29
C GLU A 263 -9.55 12.35 9.69
N ILE A 264 -9.45 11.43 10.64
CA ILE A 264 -9.09 11.76 12.03
C ILE A 264 -7.65 11.37 12.34
N ASN A 265 -7.05 12.13 13.25
CA ASN A 265 -5.69 11.97 13.73
C ASN A 265 -5.69 11.18 15.04
N LEU A 266 -5.11 9.98 14.99
CA LEU A 266 -4.98 9.07 16.12
C LEU A 266 -3.59 9.10 16.75
N LEU A 267 -2.68 9.97 16.29
CA LEU A 267 -1.29 10.02 16.73
C LEU A 267 -1.14 10.09 18.25
N GLY A 268 -2.03 10.83 18.93
CA GLY A 268 -2.00 10.99 20.38
C GLY A 268 -2.19 9.71 21.18
N ASN A 269 -2.70 8.64 20.56
CA ASN A 269 -2.82 7.31 21.19
C ASN A 269 -1.49 6.54 21.19
N TYR A 270 -0.53 6.94 20.34
CA TYR A 270 0.69 6.17 20.07
C TYR A 270 1.96 6.96 20.38
N ALA A 271 1.97 8.28 20.17
CA ALA A 271 3.16 9.11 20.23
C ALA A 271 2.88 10.50 20.83
N PRO A 272 3.91 11.15 21.42
CA PRO A 272 3.84 12.57 21.73
C PRO A 272 3.53 13.39 20.48
N ALA A 273 2.54 14.27 20.59
CA ALA A 273 2.07 15.10 19.49
C ALA A 273 2.01 16.58 19.89
N ARG A 274 2.16 17.46 18.92
CA ARG A 274 2.01 18.92 19.03
C ARG A 274 1.23 19.47 17.85
N THR A 275 0.74 20.70 17.96
CA THR A 275 0.04 21.38 16.87
C THR A 275 0.89 22.49 16.29
N LEU A 276 1.10 22.48 14.98
CA LEU A 276 1.69 23.58 14.24
C LEU A 276 0.57 24.53 13.79
N TYR A 277 0.79 25.83 13.94
CA TYR A 277 -0.13 26.89 13.55
C TYR A 277 0.51 27.74 12.46
N LEU A 278 -0.14 27.80 11.30
CA LEU A 278 0.39 28.47 10.12
C LEU A 278 -0.44 29.71 9.81
N SER A 279 0.23 30.78 9.38
CA SER A 279 -0.37 31.95 8.75
C SER A 279 0.24 32.16 7.38
N VAL A 280 -0.58 32.13 6.34
CA VAL A 280 -0.17 32.29 4.94
C VAL A 280 -0.66 33.63 4.42
N LYS A 281 0.24 34.41 3.85
CA LYS A 281 -0.03 35.69 3.23
C LYS A 281 0.42 35.69 1.76
N ASP A 282 -0.24 36.49 0.95
CA ASP A 282 0.23 36.81 -0.41
C ASP A 282 1.41 37.81 -0.39
N ASP A 283 1.92 38.16 -1.57
CA ASP A 283 3.00 39.13 -1.77
C ASP A 283 2.67 40.55 -1.29
N LYS A 284 1.39 40.87 -1.05
CA LYS A 284 0.90 42.14 -0.51
C LYS A 284 0.68 42.10 1.00
N GLY A 285 0.87 40.94 1.63
CA GLY A 285 0.66 40.74 3.06
C GLY A 285 -0.79 40.45 3.43
N GLU A 286 -1.68 40.25 2.45
CA GLU A 286 -3.08 39.88 2.68
C GLU A 286 -3.22 38.37 2.93
N PRO A 287 -4.21 37.91 3.71
CA PRO A 287 -4.40 36.49 3.97
C PRO A 287 -4.71 35.67 2.71
N ALA A 288 -3.95 34.60 2.47
CA ALA A 288 -4.18 33.71 1.33
C ALA A 288 -5.20 32.62 1.70
N SER A 289 -6.48 32.87 1.44
CA SER A 289 -7.58 31.93 1.71
C SER A 289 -7.65 30.80 0.68
N GLY A 290 -7.69 29.55 1.13
CA GLY A 290 -7.72 28.37 0.26
C GLY A 290 -6.35 27.94 -0.29
N ALA A 291 -5.25 28.49 0.23
CA ALA A 291 -3.91 28.02 -0.05
C ALA A 291 -3.73 26.58 0.43
N SER A 292 -3.09 25.74 -0.41
CA SER A 292 -2.76 24.35 -0.08
C SER A 292 -1.48 24.30 0.74
N VAL A 293 -1.57 23.88 2.00
CA VAL A 293 -0.42 23.63 2.86
C VAL A 293 -0.13 22.13 2.86
N ARG A 294 1.04 21.74 2.36
CA ARG A 294 1.51 20.36 2.26
C ARG A 294 2.58 20.11 3.32
N PHE A 295 2.36 19.11 4.16
CA PHE A 295 3.32 18.67 5.17
C PHE A 295 4.01 17.41 4.67
N GLU A 296 5.26 17.53 4.23
CA GLU A 296 5.95 16.48 3.47
C GLU A 296 7.06 15.80 4.30
N LEU A 297 7.17 14.48 4.16
CA LEU A 297 8.25 13.66 4.72
C LEU A 297 9.14 13.10 3.62
N PHE A 298 10.43 12.97 3.94
CA PHE A 298 11.31 12.16 3.11
C PHE A 298 11.00 10.66 3.30
N ASN A 299 10.61 9.99 2.21
CA ASN A 299 10.42 8.55 2.18
C ASN A 299 10.56 8.06 0.72
N MET A 300 11.22 6.92 0.47
CA MET A 300 11.45 6.39 -0.88
C MET A 300 12.12 7.40 -1.83
N ALA A 301 13.04 8.20 -1.27
CA ALA A 301 13.73 9.28 -1.95
C ALA A 301 12.84 10.35 -2.63
N GLU A 302 11.61 10.51 -2.15
CA GLU A 302 10.71 11.62 -2.48
C GLU A 302 10.28 12.39 -1.22
N PHE A 303 9.60 13.52 -1.43
CA PHE A 303 8.93 14.28 -0.38
C PHE A 303 7.41 14.08 -0.50
N TYR A 304 6.89 13.13 0.29
CA TYR A 304 5.50 12.70 0.22
C TYR A 304 4.64 13.51 1.22
N PRO A 305 3.50 14.10 0.80
CA PRO A 305 2.61 14.83 1.69
C PRO A 305 1.87 13.86 2.62
N ILE A 306 2.21 13.85 3.91
CA ILE A 306 1.44 13.09 4.90
C ILE A 306 0.10 13.75 5.24
N ALA A 307 0.00 15.06 5.03
CA ALA A 307 -1.24 15.82 5.11
C ALA A 307 -1.20 17.01 4.13
N GLU A 308 -2.36 17.33 3.57
CA GLU A 308 -2.58 18.52 2.75
C GLU A 308 -3.83 19.25 3.25
N ILE A 309 -3.66 20.48 3.73
CA ILE A 309 -4.71 21.24 4.42
C ILE A 309 -4.89 22.59 3.74
N LYS A 310 -6.14 22.96 3.46
CA LYS A 310 -6.47 24.29 2.93
C LYS A 310 -6.53 25.33 4.05
N THR A 311 -5.98 26.51 3.80
CA THR A 311 -6.13 27.65 4.72
C THR A 311 -7.56 28.17 4.77
N ASP A 312 -7.98 28.65 5.94
CA ASP A 312 -9.27 29.30 6.15
C ASP A 312 -9.34 30.72 5.54
N GLY A 313 -10.47 31.41 5.74
CA GLY A 313 -10.66 32.78 5.27
C GLY A 313 -9.72 33.83 5.89
N GLN A 314 -8.95 33.47 6.93
CA GLN A 314 -7.91 34.30 7.54
C GLN A 314 -6.50 33.85 7.12
N GLY A 315 -6.38 32.98 6.12
CA GLY A 315 -5.10 32.45 5.67
C GLY A 315 -4.44 31.51 6.69
N LYS A 316 -5.21 30.92 7.61
CA LYS A 316 -4.67 30.07 8.68
C LYS A 316 -4.93 28.60 8.42
N ALA A 317 -3.97 27.77 8.84
CA ALA A 317 -4.10 26.33 8.89
C ALA A 317 -3.45 25.79 10.16
N SER A 318 -3.83 24.60 10.61
CA SER A 318 -3.19 23.92 11.72
C SER A 318 -3.04 22.43 11.46
N PHE A 319 -1.96 21.84 11.95
CA PHE A 319 -1.71 20.41 11.79
C PHE A 319 -1.12 19.81 13.07
N LYS A 320 -1.74 18.73 13.56
CA LYS A 320 -1.24 17.98 14.70
C LYS A 320 -0.27 16.90 14.23
N THR A 321 0.97 16.93 14.71
CA THR A 321 2.06 16.08 14.21
C THR A 321 3.06 15.70 15.31
N GLY A 322 3.99 14.79 14.98
CA GLY A 322 5.05 14.33 15.87
C GLY A 322 6.22 15.31 16.00
N TYR A 323 7.22 14.93 16.81
CA TYR A 323 8.41 15.74 17.07
C TYR A 323 9.57 15.44 16.11
N GLY A 324 9.33 15.54 14.80
CA GLY A 324 10.33 15.43 13.75
C GLY A 324 10.35 16.64 12.83
N ASP A 325 11.30 16.63 11.89
CA ASP A 325 11.40 17.62 10.82
C ASP A 325 10.33 17.39 9.74
N LEU A 326 9.89 18.48 9.10
CA LEU A 326 8.95 18.48 7.97
C LEU A 326 9.47 19.41 6.87
N LEU A 327 9.27 19.04 5.62
CA LEU A 327 9.30 20.00 4.52
C LEU A 327 7.87 20.52 4.33
N ILE A 328 7.64 21.79 4.61
CA ILE A 328 6.32 22.41 4.51
C ILE A 328 6.30 23.26 3.26
N ARG A 329 5.40 22.92 2.33
CA ARG A 329 5.24 23.62 1.07
C ARG A 329 3.83 24.20 1.00
N VAL A 330 3.73 25.50 0.70
CA VAL A 330 2.45 26.20 0.56
C VAL A 330 2.28 26.63 -0.88
N VAL A 331 1.13 26.36 -1.46
CA VAL A 331 0.82 26.62 -2.88
C VAL A 331 -0.53 27.31 -3.01
N TYR A 332 -0.59 28.36 -3.81
CA TYR A 332 -1.83 29.06 -4.15
C TYR A 332 -1.69 29.77 -5.49
N ASP A 333 -2.57 29.46 -6.45
CA ASP A 333 -2.64 30.11 -7.76
C ASP A 333 -1.29 30.14 -8.51
N GLY A 334 -0.58 29.00 -8.54
CA GLY A 334 0.73 28.86 -9.17
C GLY A 334 1.91 29.48 -8.41
N MET A 335 1.65 30.30 -7.39
CA MET A 335 2.65 30.81 -6.45
C MET A 335 2.87 29.80 -5.32
N TRP A 336 4.09 29.74 -4.80
CA TRP A 336 4.43 28.84 -3.72
C TRP A 336 5.50 29.40 -2.78
N SER A 337 5.65 28.76 -1.63
CA SER A 337 6.74 28.97 -0.67
C SER A 337 7.07 27.64 0.01
N GLU A 338 8.32 27.43 0.42
CA GLU A 338 8.81 26.17 0.99
C GLU A 338 9.69 26.45 2.21
N LEU A 339 9.51 25.66 3.27
CA LEU A 339 10.27 25.74 4.52
C LEU A 339 10.67 24.34 4.99
N HIS A 340 11.96 24.13 5.25
CA HIS A 340 12.42 23.02 6.09
C HIS A 340 12.19 23.39 7.56
N TYR A 341 11.10 22.88 8.13
CA TYR A 341 10.74 23.06 9.53
C TYR A 341 11.50 22.05 10.39
N LYS A 342 12.21 22.52 11.41
CA LYS A 342 12.96 21.66 12.32
C LYS A 342 12.18 21.35 13.58
N ALA A 343 12.40 20.17 14.14
CA ALA A 343 11.68 19.74 15.32
C ALA A 343 11.77 20.72 16.51
N GLN A 344 12.89 21.44 16.63
CA GLN A 344 13.17 22.42 17.68
C GLN A 344 12.62 23.83 17.43
N ASP A 345 12.06 24.09 16.25
CA ASP A 345 11.50 25.39 15.90
C ASP A 345 10.18 25.65 16.65
N GLY A 346 9.71 26.90 16.63
CA GLY A 346 8.47 27.30 17.27
C GLY A 346 7.22 26.78 16.55
N GLU A 347 6.12 26.62 17.28
CA GLU A 347 4.86 26.08 16.74
C GLU A 347 4.13 27.04 15.78
N HIS A 348 4.52 28.32 15.74
CA HIS A 348 3.88 29.34 14.91
C HIS A 348 4.77 29.66 13.70
N ILE A 349 4.24 29.45 12.50
CA ILE A 349 4.97 29.58 11.24
C ILE A 349 4.25 30.58 10.34
N GLU A 350 4.99 31.56 9.83
CA GLU A 350 4.47 32.51 8.84
C GLU A 350 5.04 32.20 7.46
N PHE A 351 4.16 32.16 6.45
CA PHE A 351 4.51 32.03 5.05
C PHE A 351 4.08 33.27 4.27
N VAL A 352 4.93 33.67 3.32
CA VAL A 352 4.60 34.63 2.28
C VAL A 352 4.79 33.93 0.95
N LEU A 353 3.75 33.93 0.11
CA LEU A 353 3.78 33.37 -1.24
C LEU A 353 4.53 34.33 -2.16
N ASP A 354 5.80 34.04 -2.42
CA ASP A 354 6.72 34.96 -3.11
C ASP A 354 7.44 34.34 -4.32
N SER A 355 7.20 33.06 -4.61
CA SER A 355 7.95 32.31 -5.62
C SER A 355 7.03 31.71 -6.68
N THR A 356 7.41 31.87 -7.95
CA THR A 356 6.83 31.16 -9.10
C THR A 356 7.89 30.35 -9.87
N GLU A 357 9.16 30.69 -9.70
CA GLU A 357 10.27 30.05 -10.40
C GLU A 357 10.95 29.00 -9.52
N GLN A 358 11.37 27.89 -10.13
CA GLN A 358 12.16 26.87 -9.46
C GLN A 358 13.52 27.43 -8.96
N PRO A 359 14.00 27.03 -7.76
CA PRO A 359 15.35 27.35 -7.31
C PRO A 359 16.43 26.78 -8.24
N SER A 360 17.62 27.37 -8.25
CA SER A 360 18.77 26.84 -9.00
C SER A 360 19.82 26.20 -8.11
N GLY A 361 20.57 25.23 -8.64
CA GLY A 361 21.75 24.67 -7.97
C GLY A 361 21.45 23.47 -7.08
N ILE A 362 22.23 23.35 -6.01
CA ILE A 362 22.18 22.21 -5.08
C ILE A 362 21.80 22.71 -3.68
N VAL A 363 20.91 22.00 -3.01
CA VAL A 363 20.51 22.27 -1.62
C VAL A 363 20.68 21.02 -0.79
N ASP A 364 21.40 21.13 0.33
CA ASP A 364 21.69 20.04 1.25
C ASP A 364 21.09 20.34 2.63
N PHE A 365 20.38 19.38 3.21
CA PHE A 365 19.82 19.47 4.55
C PHE A 365 19.55 18.08 5.14
N ASP A 366 19.38 18.03 6.46
CA ASP A 366 19.08 16.78 7.18
C ASP A 366 17.59 16.75 7.52
N MET A 367 16.93 15.62 7.31
CA MET A 367 15.56 15.37 7.78
C MET A 367 15.63 14.47 9.01
N VAL A 368 15.43 15.07 10.19
CA VAL A 368 15.53 14.35 11.48
C VAL A 368 14.16 13.79 11.88
N PRO A 369 14.00 12.46 12.06
CA PRO A 369 12.75 11.88 12.54
C PRO A 369 12.56 12.14 14.04
N PRO A 370 11.36 11.87 14.60
CA PRO A 370 11.19 11.83 16.04
C PRO A 370 12.18 10.88 16.72
N PRO A 371 12.69 11.25 17.91
CA PRO A 371 13.63 10.42 18.65
C PRO A 371 12.97 9.11 19.09
N GLU A 372 13.78 8.07 19.27
CA GLU A 372 13.33 6.85 19.93
C GLU A 372 12.93 7.14 21.39
N GLY A 373 11.80 6.58 21.80
CA GLY A 373 11.27 6.71 23.15
C GLY A 373 10.81 5.35 23.70
N GLU A 374 10.96 5.17 25.01
CA GLU A 374 10.49 3.97 25.72
C GLU A 374 8.97 3.96 25.82
N GLY A 375 8.36 2.79 25.68
CA GLY A 375 6.94 2.58 25.94
C GLY A 375 6.59 2.49 27.42
N ASP A 376 5.29 2.46 27.68
CA ASP A 376 4.79 2.15 29.01
C ASP A 376 5.26 0.77 29.45
N THR A 377 5.68 0.64 30.71
CA THR A 377 6.08 -0.65 31.26
C THR A 377 4.84 -1.54 31.38
N VAL A 378 4.74 -2.53 30.50
CA VAL A 378 3.62 -3.47 30.52
C VAL A 378 4.00 -4.74 31.30
N PRO A 379 3.16 -5.25 32.22
CA PRO A 379 3.48 -6.46 32.96
C PRO A 379 3.79 -7.65 32.04
N ALA A 380 4.79 -8.45 32.41
CA ALA A 380 5.10 -9.68 31.70
C ALA A 380 3.88 -10.62 31.71
N LEU A 381 3.66 -11.29 30.57
CA LEU A 381 2.64 -12.32 30.47
C LEU A 381 3.06 -13.54 31.30
N SER A 382 2.08 -14.23 31.90
CA SER A 382 2.31 -15.51 32.55
C SER A 382 2.79 -16.54 31.53
N GLU A 383 3.66 -17.46 31.94
CA GLU A 383 4.14 -18.57 31.11
C GLU A 383 3.00 -19.36 30.44
N GLU A 384 1.89 -19.58 31.15
CA GLU A 384 0.74 -20.29 30.58
C GLU A 384 0.08 -19.53 29.42
N LYS A 385 -0.08 -18.20 29.54
CA LYS A 385 -0.60 -17.37 28.44
C LYS A 385 0.30 -17.41 27.23
N ASN A 386 1.62 -17.32 27.42
CA ASN A 386 2.58 -17.44 26.31
C ASN A 386 2.50 -18.81 25.65
N ARG A 387 2.42 -19.88 26.45
CA ARG A 387 2.29 -21.25 25.94
C ARG A 387 1.01 -21.46 25.14
N VAL A 388 -0.11 -20.89 25.57
CA VAL A 388 -1.38 -20.92 24.82
C VAL A 388 -1.25 -20.13 23.53
N HIS A 389 -0.72 -18.90 23.59
CA HIS A 389 -0.51 -18.04 22.43
C HIS A 389 0.34 -18.73 21.35
N ASN A 390 1.51 -19.27 21.71
CA ASN A 390 2.40 -19.94 20.76
C ASN A 390 1.75 -21.18 20.14
N ARG A 391 1.01 -21.97 20.92
CA ARG A 391 0.26 -23.12 20.39
C ARG A 391 -0.76 -22.68 19.34
N ARG A 392 -1.48 -21.58 19.60
CA ARG A 392 -2.48 -21.04 18.65
C ARG A 392 -1.83 -20.51 17.37
N LEU A 393 -0.67 -19.88 17.46
CA LEU A 393 0.10 -19.47 16.28
C LEU A 393 0.47 -20.69 15.41
N GLU A 394 0.97 -21.77 16.03
CA GLU A 394 1.29 -23.00 15.31
C GLU A 394 0.06 -23.66 14.68
N GLU A 395 -1.05 -23.74 15.41
CA GLU A 395 -2.31 -24.28 14.90
C GLU A 395 -2.80 -23.46 13.71
N GLY A 396 -2.74 -22.13 13.79
CA GLY A 396 -3.12 -21.25 12.69
C GLY A 396 -2.25 -21.40 11.46
N THR A 397 -0.93 -21.46 11.61
CA THR A 397 -0.03 -21.72 10.49
C THR A 397 -0.31 -23.09 9.86
N LYS A 398 -0.54 -24.14 10.66
CA LYS A 398 -0.89 -25.48 10.14
C LYS A 398 -2.21 -25.48 9.35
N ILE A 399 -3.22 -24.75 9.82
CA ILE A 399 -4.51 -24.62 9.11
C ILE A 399 -4.30 -23.95 7.76
N ARG A 400 -3.56 -22.83 7.74
CA ARG A 400 -3.24 -22.08 6.51
C ARG A 400 -2.42 -22.91 5.54
N THR A 401 -1.34 -23.55 5.98
CA THR A 401 -0.49 -24.39 5.12
C THR A 401 -1.30 -25.54 4.50
N LYS A 402 -2.17 -26.19 5.27
CA LYS A 402 -3.05 -27.24 4.74
C LYS A 402 -4.02 -26.70 3.68
N TYR A 403 -4.48 -25.46 3.81
CA TYR A 403 -5.27 -24.81 2.77
C TYR A 403 -4.44 -24.54 1.52
N GLU A 404 -3.22 -24.03 1.67
CA GLU A 404 -2.29 -23.78 0.55
C GLU A 404 -1.88 -25.06 -0.20
N GLU A 405 -1.77 -26.20 0.51
CA GLU A 405 -1.54 -27.54 -0.07
C GLU A 405 -2.67 -27.99 -1.01
N THR A 406 -3.84 -27.33 -1.01
CA THR A 406 -4.93 -27.62 -1.95
C THR A 406 -4.77 -26.94 -3.30
N PHE A 407 -3.82 -26.01 -3.43
CA PHE A 407 -3.53 -25.31 -4.68
C PHE A 407 -2.83 -26.26 -5.66
N LEU A 408 -2.90 -25.95 -6.96
CA LEU A 408 -2.24 -26.80 -7.96
C LEU A 408 -0.73 -26.75 -7.80
N GLY A 409 -0.10 -27.93 -7.71
CA GLY A 409 1.35 -28.08 -7.69
C GLY A 409 1.98 -28.09 -9.07
N GLU A 410 3.31 -28.18 -9.07
CA GLU A 410 4.14 -28.22 -10.28
C GLU A 410 3.84 -29.47 -11.15
N GLU A 411 3.62 -30.63 -10.53
CA GLU A 411 3.33 -31.87 -11.25
C GLU A 411 1.99 -31.78 -11.99
N GLU A 412 0.96 -31.22 -11.36
CA GLU A 412 -0.34 -30.97 -11.99
C GLU A 412 -0.22 -29.95 -13.11
N ALA A 413 0.52 -28.86 -12.91
CA ALA A 413 0.79 -27.85 -13.93
C ALA A 413 1.48 -28.45 -15.16
N PHE A 414 2.50 -29.29 -14.96
CA PHE A 414 3.24 -29.95 -16.05
C PHE A 414 2.37 -30.97 -16.79
N THR A 415 1.52 -31.68 -16.06
CA THR A 415 0.55 -32.61 -16.63
C THR A 415 -0.47 -31.87 -17.51
N LEU A 416 -0.99 -30.75 -17.02
CA LEU A 416 -1.89 -29.88 -17.77
C LEU A 416 -1.19 -29.31 -19.02
N ALA A 417 0.02 -28.76 -18.88
CA ALA A 417 0.78 -28.21 -19.99
C ALA A 417 1.00 -29.26 -21.09
N LYS A 418 1.38 -30.49 -20.73
CA LYS A 418 1.54 -31.59 -21.67
C LYS A 418 0.23 -31.97 -22.36
N LYS A 419 -0.89 -31.97 -21.63
CA LYS A 419 -2.23 -32.25 -22.18
C LYS A 419 -2.63 -31.18 -23.21
N LEU A 420 -2.29 -29.92 -22.96
CA LEU A 420 -2.65 -28.78 -23.80
C LEU A 420 -1.62 -28.44 -24.90
N GLY A 421 -0.43 -29.05 -24.86
CA GLY A 421 0.67 -28.73 -25.78
C GLY A 421 1.35 -27.39 -25.49
N LEU A 422 1.28 -26.92 -24.24
CA LEU A 422 1.87 -25.66 -23.78
C LEU A 422 3.25 -25.88 -23.10
N PRO A 423 4.10 -24.84 -22.99
CA PRO A 423 5.37 -24.95 -22.29
C PRO A 423 5.17 -25.14 -20.76
N PRO A 424 5.68 -26.24 -20.15
CA PRO A 424 5.41 -26.57 -18.74
C PRO A 424 5.81 -25.48 -17.74
N GLU A 425 7.02 -24.92 -17.89
CA GLU A 425 7.54 -23.89 -16.98
C GLU A 425 6.69 -22.61 -16.98
N ARG A 426 6.19 -22.21 -18.16
CA ARG A 426 5.34 -21.03 -18.32
C ARG A 426 3.96 -21.24 -17.68
N VAL A 427 3.38 -22.44 -17.85
CA VAL A 427 2.13 -22.81 -17.18
C VAL A 427 2.31 -22.87 -15.66
N TRP A 428 3.44 -23.39 -15.19
CA TRP A 428 3.73 -23.41 -13.75
C TRP A 428 3.86 -22.00 -13.17
N ASP A 429 4.58 -21.10 -13.83
CA ASP A 429 4.75 -19.71 -13.37
C ASP A 429 3.39 -19.01 -13.13
N VAL A 430 2.44 -19.12 -14.08
CA VAL A 430 1.11 -18.51 -13.92
C VAL A 430 0.27 -19.21 -12.85
N LEU A 431 0.30 -20.55 -12.76
CA LEU A 431 -0.52 -21.29 -11.78
C LEU A 431 0.00 -21.13 -10.35
N GLN A 432 1.32 -21.08 -10.15
CA GLN A 432 1.93 -20.83 -8.85
C GLN A 432 1.54 -19.44 -8.32
N LYS A 433 1.53 -18.42 -9.19
CA LYS A 433 1.12 -17.05 -8.85
C LYS A 433 -0.39 -16.92 -8.62
N ALA A 434 -1.21 -17.72 -9.29
CA ALA A 434 -2.66 -17.74 -9.13
C ALA A 434 -3.16 -18.29 -7.77
N ARG A 435 -2.33 -19.08 -7.06
CA ARG A 435 -2.57 -19.49 -5.67
C ARG A 435 -3.95 -20.15 -5.51
N GLY A 436 -4.82 -19.70 -4.61
CA GLY A 436 -6.17 -20.26 -4.45
C GLY A 436 -7.09 -20.08 -5.66
N ASN A 437 -6.69 -19.31 -6.68
CA ASN A 437 -7.36 -19.21 -7.98
C ASN A 437 -6.77 -20.16 -9.04
N SER A 438 -5.76 -20.97 -8.71
CA SER A 438 -5.03 -21.81 -9.69
C SER A 438 -5.94 -22.76 -10.46
N GLN A 439 -6.99 -23.26 -9.83
CA GLN A 439 -7.95 -24.17 -10.47
C GLN A 439 -8.82 -23.45 -11.51
N GLU A 440 -9.23 -22.22 -11.25
CA GLU A 440 -9.94 -21.39 -12.23
C GLU A 440 -9.03 -21.10 -13.44
N ILE A 441 -7.78 -20.70 -13.19
CA ILE A 441 -6.81 -20.41 -14.25
C ILE A 441 -6.51 -21.67 -15.08
N ALA A 442 -6.36 -22.83 -14.43
CA ALA A 442 -6.20 -24.10 -15.11
C ALA A 442 -7.41 -24.48 -15.96
N ALA A 443 -8.63 -24.25 -15.46
CA ALA A 443 -9.86 -24.50 -16.21
C ALA A 443 -9.94 -23.59 -17.45
N PHE A 444 -9.62 -22.30 -17.32
CA PHE A 444 -9.55 -21.38 -18.45
C PHE A 444 -8.54 -21.84 -19.52
N LEU A 445 -7.33 -22.24 -19.11
CA LEU A 445 -6.33 -22.81 -20.03
C LEU A 445 -6.87 -24.06 -20.72
N GLU A 446 -7.49 -24.99 -19.98
CA GLU A 446 -8.05 -26.22 -20.54
C GLU A 446 -9.15 -25.97 -21.56
N GLU A 447 -10.05 -25.03 -21.27
CA GLU A 447 -11.19 -24.71 -22.12
C GLU A 447 -10.81 -23.93 -23.39
N ARG A 448 -9.75 -23.11 -23.35
CA ARG A 448 -9.43 -22.18 -24.44
C ARG A 448 -8.21 -22.54 -25.26
N SER A 449 -7.25 -23.29 -24.73
CA SER A 449 -6.00 -23.59 -25.47
C SER A 449 -6.22 -24.47 -26.70
N GLY A 450 -7.28 -25.29 -26.70
CA GLY A 450 -7.63 -26.11 -27.87
C GLY A 450 -8.06 -25.29 -29.10
N GLU A 451 -8.75 -24.16 -28.87
CA GLU A 451 -9.21 -23.26 -29.94
C GLU A 451 -8.17 -22.18 -30.25
N TYR A 452 -7.53 -21.63 -29.21
CA TYR A 452 -6.70 -20.43 -29.29
C TYR A 452 -5.19 -20.70 -29.12
N GLY A 453 -4.74 -21.95 -29.03
CA GLY A 453 -3.31 -22.29 -28.91
C GLY A 453 -2.67 -21.68 -27.67
N GLU A 454 -1.57 -20.94 -27.83
CA GLU A 454 -0.83 -20.30 -26.72
C GLU A 454 -1.43 -18.96 -26.25
N TRP A 455 -2.42 -18.39 -26.95
CA TRP A 455 -2.97 -17.07 -26.60
C TRP A 455 -3.59 -16.97 -25.19
N PRO A 456 -4.29 -18.00 -24.66
CA PRO A 456 -4.76 -17.98 -23.27
C PRO A 456 -3.60 -17.83 -22.28
N LEU A 457 -2.48 -18.53 -22.52
CA LEU A 457 -1.28 -18.43 -21.68
C LEU A 457 -0.62 -17.06 -21.79
N GLN A 458 -0.47 -16.51 -23.01
CA GLN A 458 0.09 -15.18 -23.21
C GLN A 458 -0.77 -14.07 -22.58
N LEU A 459 -2.10 -14.22 -22.58
CA LEU A 459 -2.99 -13.31 -21.85
C LEU A 459 -2.64 -13.33 -20.36
N LEU A 460 -2.57 -14.50 -19.73
CA LEU A 460 -2.26 -14.64 -18.31
C LEU A 460 -0.87 -14.08 -17.96
N GLU A 461 0.14 -14.32 -18.80
CA GLU A 461 1.50 -13.79 -18.63
C GLU A 461 1.58 -12.27 -18.76
N SER A 462 0.60 -11.64 -19.40
CA SER A 462 0.52 -10.19 -19.54
C SER A 462 -0.09 -9.49 -18.32
N LEU A 463 -0.65 -10.25 -17.37
CA LEU A 463 -1.31 -9.72 -16.18
C LEU A 463 -0.33 -9.51 -15.02
N ASN A 464 -0.71 -8.64 -14.07
CA ASN A 464 0.03 -8.54 -12.82
C ASN A 464 -0.22 -9.78 -11.95
N GLU A 465 0.68 -10.10 -11.01
CA GLU A 465 0.50 -11.27 -10.13
C GLU A 465 -0.84 -11.26 -9.39
N LYS A 466 -1.28 -10.07 -8.95
CA LYS A 466 -2.56 -9.90 -8.27
C LYS A 466 -3.78 -10.10 -9.18
N ASP A 467 -3.64 -9.93 -10.48
CA ASP A 467 -4.75 -10.19 -11.39
C ASP A 467 -5.01 -11.70 -11.50
N LEU A 468 -3.97 -12.52 -11.35
CA LEU A 468 -4.08 -13.99 -11.41
C LEU A 468 -4.84 -14.59 -10.22
N ILE A 469 -4.97 -13.88 -9.10
CA ILE A 469 -5.63 -14.38 -7.88
C ILE A 469 -7.13 -14.02 -7.79
N ASP A 470 -7.61 -13.07 -8.60
CA ASP A 470 -9.00 -12.62 -8.58
C ASP A 470 -9.64 -12.27 -9.94
N THR A 471 -8.98 -12.60 -11.05
CA THR A 471 -9.63 -12.60 -12.37
C THR A 471 -10.16 -13.99 -12.69
N PHE A 472 -11.46 -14.09 -12.99
CA PHE A 472 -12.14 -15.35 -13.29
C PHE A 472 -12.41 -15.53 -14.80
N SER A 473 -12.77 -16.75 -15.18
CA SER A 473 -13.01 -17.18 -16.57
C SER A 473 -13.88 -16.23 -17.39
N VAL A 474 -14.95 -15.69 -16.82
CA VAL A 474 -15.84 -14.74 -17.53
C VAL A 474 -15.10 -13.50 -18.04
N ALA A 475 -14.22 -12.91 -17.21
CA ALA A 475 -13.42 -11.75 -17.62
C ALA A 475 -12.29 -12.16 -18.57
N LEU A 476 -11.61 -13.28 -18.29
CA LEU A 476 -10.54 -13.82 -19.13
C LEU A 476 -11.03 -14.16 -20.55
N ASP A 477 -12.21 -14.75 -20.67
CA ASP A 477 -12.84 -15.09 -21.94
C ASP A 477 -13.21 -13.85 -22.76
N ASP A 478 -13.85 -12.87 -22.12
CA ASP A 478 -14.19 -11.61 -22.78
C ASP A 478 -12.94 -10.91 -23.33
N HIS A 479 -11.87 -10.88 -22.54
CA HIS A 479 -10.60 -10.30 -22.95
C HIS A 479 -9.89 -11.09 -24.04
N LEU A 480 -9.77 -12.40 -23.91
CA LEU A 480 -9.12 -13.27 -24.91
C LEU A 480 -9.83 -13.18 -26.26
N ILE A 481 -11.14 -13.44 -26.28
CA ILE A 481 -11.94 -13.51 -27.50
C ILE A 481 -12.06 -12.10 -28.11
N GLY A 482 -12.35 -11.10 -27.27
CA GLY A 482 -12.47 -9.71 -27.70
C GLY A 482 -11.18 -9.19 -28.32
N ALA A 483 -10.03 -9.37 -27.68
CA ALA A 483 -8.75 -8.89 -28.21
C ALA A 483 -8.33 -9.64 -29.48
N LEU A 484 -8.47 -10.96 -29.54
CA LEU A 484 -8.11 -11.74 -30.73
C LEU A 484 -8.95 -11.37 -31.95
N SER A 485 -10.23 -11.01 -31.75
CA SER A 485 -11.09 -10.49 -32.82
C SER A 485 -10.56 -9.17 -33.43
N GLN A 486 -9.73 -8.44 -32.69
CA GLN A 486 -9.17 -7.14 -33.07
C GLN A 486 -7.67 -7.16 -33.40
N ARG A 487 -7.03 -8.34 -33.44
CA ARG A 487 -5.57 -8.46 -33.60
C ARG A 487 -5.01 -7.71 -34.81
N GLY A 488 -5.71 -7.74 -35.94
CA GLY A 488 -5.28 -7.07 -37.16
C GLY A 488 -3.88 -7.50 -37.62
N GLU A 489 -3.07 -6.55 -38.07
CA GLU A 489 -1.68 -6.75 -38.54
C GLU A 489 -0.62 -6.37 -37.48
N TRP A 490 -1.03 -6.17 -36.23
CA TRP A 490 -0.09 -5.82 -35.16
C TRP A 490 0.89 -6.96 -34.92
N ASP A 491 2.16 -6.60 -34.72
CA ASP A 491 3.17 -7.55 -34.25
C ASP A 491 2.80 -8.06 -32.85
N GLU A 492 3.37 -9.20 -32.48
CA GLU A 492 3.00 -9.89 -31.24
C GLU A 492 3.28 -9.08 -29.98
N ASP A 493 4.40 -8.36 -29.92
CA ASP A 493 4.76 -7.58 -28.71
C ASP A 493 3.81 -6.40 -28.52
N THR A 494 3.53 -5.65 -29.59
CA THR A 494 2.56 -4.55 -29.58
C THR A 494 1.17 -5.06 -29.23
N PHE A 495 0.74 -6.17 -29.84
CA PHE A 495 -0.58 -6.74 -29.59
C PHE A 495 -0.73 -7.22 -28.15
N VAL A 496 0.23 -7.99 -27.62
CA VAL A 496 0.16 -8.56 -26.27
C VAL A 496 0.10 -7.44 -25.23
N LYS A 497 1.02 -6.47 -25.29
CA LYS A 497 1.13 -5.41 -24.27
C LYS A 497 0.01 -4.38 -24.33
N TYR A 498 -0.44 -4.03 -25.53
CA TYR A 498 -1.28 -2.84 -25.72
C TYR A 498 -2.66 -3.11 -26.29
N ILE A 499 -3.02 -4.37 -26.57
CA ILE A 499 -4.37 -4.76 -26.98
C ILE A 499 -4.88 -5.96 -26.17
N LEU A 500 -4.12 -7.06 -26.10
CA LEU A 500 -4.51 -8.29 -25.38
C LEU A 500 -4.58 -8.06 -23.88
N CYS A 501 -3.53 -7.51 -23.29
CA CYS A 501 -3.47 -7.16 -21.88
C CYS A 501 -4.64 -6.21 -21.53
N PRO A 502 -5.55 -6.59 -20.61
CA PRO A 502 -6.65 -5.74 -20.18
C PRO A 502 -6.25 -4.69 -19.15
N ARG A 503 -5.13 -4.91 -18.46
CA ARG A 503 -4.62 -4.09 -17.35
C ARG A 503 -4.11 -2.74 -17.87
N ALA A 504 -4.69 -1.65 -17.38
CA ALA A 504 -4.25 -0.28 -17.69
C ALA A 504 -3.53 0.37 -16.49
N SER A 505 -4.08 0.23 -15.28
CA SER A 505 -3.52 0.74 -14.03
C SER A 505 -3.79 -0.24 -12.87
N PHE A 506 -4.43 0.17 -11.77
CA PHE A 506 -4.76 -0.69 -10.62
C PHE A 506 -6.28 -0.84 -10.40
N GLU A 507 -7.09 -0.66 -11.45
CA GLU A 507 -8.53 -0.91 -11.47
C GLU A 507 -8.89 -2.39 -11.23
N MET A 508 -10.14 -2.72 -10.91
CA MET A 508 -10.58 -4.12 -10.96
C MET A 508 -10.75 -4.56 -12.42
N LEU A 509 -10.25 -5.75 -12.79
CA LEU A 509 -10.49 -6.30 -14.12
C LEU A 509 -11.91 -6.85 -14.21
N VAL A 510 -12.66 -6.39 -15.21
CA VAL A 510 -14.05 -6.76 -15.47
C VAL A 510 -14.23 -7.04 -16.96
N PRO A 511 -15.19 -7.88 -17.37
CA PRO A 511 -15.49 -8.10 -18.79
C PRO A 511 -16.00 -6.81 -19.43
N TYR A 512 -15.18 -6.18 -20.27
CA TYR A 512 -15.48 -4.88 -20.88
C TYR A 512 -15.41 -4.87 -22.41
N ARG A 513 -14.77 -5.86 -23.04
CA ARG A 513 -14.53 -5.87 -24.50
C ARG A 513 -15.84 -5.92 -25.25
N ARG A 514 -16.73 -6.84 -24.86
CA ARG A 514 -18.04 -6.94 -25.51
C ARG A 514 -18.88 -5.70 -25.29
N VAL A 515 -18.87 -5.14 -24.08
CA VAL A 515 -19.60 -3.90 -23.75
C VAL A 515 -19.19 -2.79 -24.72
N PHE A 516 -17.89 -2.56 -24.90
CA PHE A 516 -17.40 -1.49 -25.77
C PHE A 516 -17.47 -1.83 -27.27
N ALA A 517 -17.40 -3.10 -27.65
CA ALA A 517 -17.66 -3.51 -29.03
C ALA A 517 -19.12 -3.22 -29.43
N ASP A 518 -20.07 -3.43 -28.52
CA ASP A 518 -21.50 -3.20 -28.74
C ASP A 518 -21.91 -1.73 -28.54
N ALA A 519 -21.10 -0.93 -27.83
CA ALA A 519 -21.36 0.48 -27.54
C ALA A 519 -21.26 1.41 -28.76
N PHE A 520 -20.51 1.02 -29.80
CA PHE A 520 -20.24 1.85 -30.96
C PHE A 520 -20.66 1.17 -32.26
N THR A 521 -21.23 1.94 -33.18
CA THR A 521 -21.52 1.42 -34.52
C THR A 521 -20.22 1.09 -35.27
N ALA A 522 -20.29 0.20 -36.27
CA ALA A 522 -19.13 -0.12 -37.10
C ALA A 522 -18.50 1.12 -37.78
N ALA A 523 -19.30 2.15 -38.07
CA ALA A 523 -18.82 3.41 -38.63
C ALA A 523 -18.07 4.26 -37.60
N GLU A 524 -18.57 4.36 -36.37
CA GLU A 524 -17.88 5.04 -35.27
C GLU A 524 -16.58 4.33 -34.89
N ALA A 525 -16.62 3.00 -34.74
CA ALA A 525 -15.43 2.19 -34.48
C ALA A 525 -14.36 2.38 -35.56
N ALA A 526 -14.74 2.41 -36.84
CA ALA A 526 -13.81 2.69 -37.94
C ALA A 526 -13.26 4.13 -37.88
N ALA A 527 -14.09 5.11 -37.53
CA ALA A 527 -13.66 6.49 -37.38
C ALA A 527 -12.66 6.65 -36.23
N PHE A 528 -12.91 6.03 -35.07
CA PHE A 528 -11.98 6.05 -33.93
C PHE A 528 -10.68 5.30 -34.23
N LYS A 529 -10.72 4.19 -34.98
CA LYS A 529 -9.49 3.52 -35.47
C LYS A 529 -8.65 4.43 -36.35
N GLN A 530 -9.28 5.23 -37.20
CA GLN A 530 -8.59 6.16 -38.10
C GLN A 530 -8.06 7.41 -37.37
N GLU A 531 -8.82 7.89 -36.39
CA GLU A 531 -8.55 9.09 -35.60
C GLU A 531 -8.87 8.86 -34.12
N PRO A 532 -7.97 8.22 -33.35
CA PRO A 532 -8.22 7.89 -31.94
C PRO A 532 -8.47 9.13 -31.06
N SER A 533 -7.92 10.29 -31.42
CA SER A 533 -8.19 11.56 -30.73
C SER A 533 -9.69 11.95 -30.75
N ALA A 534 -10.45 11.49 -31.75
CA ALA A 534 -11.88 11.73 -31.83
C ALA A 534 -12.66 10.97 -30.73
N LEU A 535 -12.13 9.85 -30.23
CA LEU A 535 -12.70 9.13 -29.09
C LEU A 535 -12.54 9.93 -27.80
N ALA A 536 -11.36 10.52 -27.55
CA ALA A 536 -11.13 11.36 -26.37
C ALA A 536 -12.13 12.53 -26.35
N GLY A 537 -12.28 13.23 -27.47
CA GLY A 537 -13.27 14.31 -27.60
C GLY A 537 -14.73 13.84 -27.60
N HIS A 538 -15.01 12.55 -27.86
CA HIS A 538 -16.34 11.96 -27.71
C HIS A 538 -16.66 11.73 -26.23
N LEU A 539 -15.75 11.08 -25.50
CA LEU A 539 -15.90 10.81 -24.07
C LEU A 539 -16.00 12.12 -23.28
N GLU A 540 -15.10 13.07 -23.55
CA GLU A 540 -15.05 14.36 -22.84
C GLU A 540 -16.39 15.11 -22.88
N LYS A 541 -17.09 15.11 -24.03
CA LYS A 541 -18.37 15.82 -24.18
C LYS A 541 -19.49 15.25 -23.31
N GLY A 542 -19.41 13.96 -22.98
CA GLY A 542 -20.40 13.27 -22.15
C GLY A 542 -20.00 13.13 -20.69
N TYR A 543 -18.73 13.39 -20.34
CA TYR A 543 -18.17 13.06 -19.04
C TYR A 543 -18.28 14.23 -18.05
N THR A 544 -18.63 13.94 -16.80
CA THR A 544 -18.57 14.91 -15.70
C THR A 544 -17.48 14.54 -14.72
N TYR A 545 -16.47 15.40 -14.58
CA TYR A 545 -15.42 15.22 -13.58
C TYR A 545 -15.98 15.32 -12.17
N ALA A 546 -15.70 14.30 -11.35
CA ALA A 546 -16.09 14.24 -9.96
C ALA A 546 -15.08 13.39 -9.18
N GLU A 547 -14.45 14.00 -8.19
CA GLU A 547 -13.55 13.34 -7.25
C GLU A 547 -14.11 13.52 -5.83
N ASP A 548 -14.41 12.40 -5.15
CA ASP A 548 -14.91 12.39 -3.77
C ASP A 548 -13.82 11.97 -2.77
N LEU A 549 -13.01 10.95 -3.11
CA LEU A 549 -11.99 10.37 -2.24
C LEU A 549 -10.63 10.29 -2.95
N PRO A 550 -9.60 11.00 -2.47
CA PRO A 550 -8.30 11.04 -3.15
C PRO A 550 -7.64 9.66 -3.32
N ASN A 551 -7.81 8.74 -2.37
CA ASN A 551 -7.23 7.40 -2.44
C ASN A 551 -7.98 6.43 -3.37
N LEU A 552 -9.16 6.81 -3.89
CA LEU A 552 -9.91 6.04 -4.88
C LEU A 552 -9.72 6.53 -6.32
N LYS A 553 -8.88 7.55 -6.56
CA LYS A 553 -8.55 8.00 -7.92
C LYS A 553 -8.08 6.82 -8.77
N GLY A 554 -8.67 6.66 -9.96
CA GLY A 554 -8.35 5.57 -10.88
C GLY A 554 -8.74 4.16 -10.42
N LYS A 555 -9.62 4.01 -9.41
CA LYS A 555 -10.11 2.70 -8.95
C LYS A 555 -11.40 2.25 -9.61
N GLY A 556 -12.10 3.15 -10.30
CA GLY A 556 -13.36 2.83 -10.97
C GLY A 556 -13.07 1.93 -12.16
N ASN A 557 -13.83 0.85 -12.30
CA ASN A 557 -13.66 -0.04 -13.43
C ASN A 557 -14.20 0.61 -14.73
N PRO A 558 -13.70 0.20 -15.92
CA PRO A 558 -14.10 0.84 -17.18
C PRO A 558 -15.61 0.77 -17.46
N VAL A 559 -16.28 -0.34 -17.12
CA VAL A 559 -17.69 -0.54 -17.41
C VAL A 559 -18.56 0.37 -16.55
N GLY A 560 -18.28 0.44 -15.26
CA GLY A 560 -18.98 1.31 -14.33
C GLY A 560 -18.77 2.78 -14.66
N THR A 561 -17.52 3.17 -14.91
CA THR A 561 -17.16 4.54 -15.32
C THR A 561 -17.90 4.96 -16.59
N TYR A 562 -18.00 4.05 -17.57
CA TYR A 562 -18.76 4.30 -18.80
C TYR A 562 -20.28 4.36 -18.56
N SER A 563 -20.82 3.51 -17.70
CA SER A 563 -22.25 3.50 -17.38
C SER A 563 -22.69 4.78 -16.67
N LEU A 564 -21.85 5.30 -15.77
CA LEU A 564 -22.14 6.52 -15.03
C LEU A 564 -21.80 7.79 -15.83
N MET A 565 -20.78 7.74 -16.71
CA MET A 565 -20.16 8.89 -17.39
C MET A 565 -19.73 10.00 -16.43
N LYS A 566 -19.32 9.63 -15.22
CA LYS A 566 -18.79 10.53 -14.19
C LYS A 566 -17.71 9.83 -13.37
N GLY A 567 -16.73 10.59 -12.90
CA GLY A 567 -15.64 10.06 -12.10
C GLY A 567 -14.42 10.96 -12.16
N ASP A 568 -13.32 10.49 -11.58
CA ASP A 568 -12.05 11.21 -11.62
C ASP A 568 -11.38 11.10 -13.02
N GLU A 569 -10.35 11.92 -13.21
CA GLU A 569 -9.56 11.99 -14.44
C GLU A 569 -8.87 10.66 -14.77
N GLN A 570 -8.30 9.97 -13.78
CA GLN A 570 -7.57 8.73 -14.03
C GLN A 570 -8.52 7.59 -14.41
N SER A 571 -9.73 7.55 -13.86
CA SER A 571 -10.78 6.62 -14.30
C SER A 571 -11.23 6.90 -15.75
N LEU A 572 -11.27 8.16 -16.19
CA LEU A 572 -11.53 8.50 -17.60
C LEU A 572 -10.38 8.03 -18.51
N ASP A 573 -9.13 8.20 -18.08
CA ASP A 573 -7.96 7.75 -18.82
C ASP A 573 -7.94 6.22 -19.00
N ILE A 574 -8.25 5.49 -17.92
CA ILE A 574 -8.41 4.03 -17.92
C ILE A 574 -9.55 3.61 -18.86
N LEU A 575 -10.70 4.29 -18.81
CA LEU A 575 -11.83 4.06 -19.72
C LEU A 575 -11.43 4.27 -21.19
N PHE A 576 -10.71 5.35 -21.49
CA PHE A 576 -10.21 5.62 -22.83
C PHE A 576 -9.31 4.50 -23.35
N VAL A 577 -8.35 4.04 -22.53
CA VAL A 577 -7.49 2.91 -22.88
C VAL A 577 -8.32 1.66 -23.12
N ALA A 578 -9.26 1.33 -22.22
CA ALA A 578 -10.09 0.14 -22.32
C ALA A 578 -10.94 0.13 -23.61
N ILE A 579 -11.54 1.27 -23.99
CA ILE A 579 -12.27 1.40 -25.26
C ILE A 579 -11.33 1.27 -26.46
N CYS A 580 -10.20 1.99 -26.48
CA CYS A 580 -9.21 1.90 -27.55
C CYS A 580 -8.79 0.45 -27.81
N ARG A 581 -8.41 -0.27 -26.75
CA ARG A 581 -8.00 -1.68 -26.85
C ARG A 581 -9.16 -2.56 -27.36
N SER A 582 -10.39 -2.30 -26.94
CA SER A 582 -11.59 -3.03 -27.41
C SER A 582 -11.89 -2.79 -28.88
N LEU A 583 -11.45 -1.65 -29.41
CA LEU A 583 -11.49 -1.30 -30.82
C LEU A 583 -10.17 -1.64 -31.54
N GLY A 584 -9.26 -2.43 -30.97
CA GLY A 584 -8.02 -2.82 -31.66
C GLY A 584 -7.00 -1.70 -31.90
N ILE A 585 -7.11 -0.60 -31.15
CA ILE A 585 -6.15 0.51 -31.14
C ILE A 585 -5.17 0.25 -29.99
N PRO A 586 -3.86 0.09 -30.25
CA PRO A 586 -2.88 -0.03 -29.19
C PRO A 586 -2.90 1.23 -28.32
N ALA A 587 -3.16 1.05 -27.03
CA ALA A 587 -3.28 2.14 -26.07
C ALA A 587 -2.65 1.77 -24.72
N ARG A 588 -2.20 2.79 -23.99
CA ARG A 588 -1.57 2.65 -22.66
C ARG A 588 -1.77 3.91 -21.84
N LEU A 589 -1.49 3.83 -20.54
CA LEU A 589 -1.07 5.01 -19.78
C LEU A 589 0.43 5.18 -19.96
N HIS A 590 0.90 6.42 -20.11
CA HIS A 590 2.32 6.74 -20.22
C HIS A 590 3.03 6.19 -18.98
N PRO A 591 4.13 5.43 -19.11
CA PRO A 591 4.74 4.71 -17.99
C PRO A 591 5.04 5.57 -16.76
N SER A 592 5.43 6.83 -16.99
CA SER A 592 5.77 7.77 -15.91
C SER A 592 4.66 8.77 -15.59
N GLU A 593 4.30 9.62 -16.56
CA GLU A 593 3.25 10.63 -16.41
C GLU A 593 1.82 10.10 -16.20
N GLN A 594 1.57 8.82 -16.48
CA GLN A 594 0.25 8.16 -16.38
C GLN A 594 -0.85 8.77 -17.27
N LYS A 595 -0.48 9.62 -18.25
CA LYS A 595 -1.41 10.17 -19.25
C LYS A 595 -1.84 9.12 -20.26
N PRO A 596 -3.08 9.13 -20.76
CA PRO A 596 -3.55 8.18 -21.75
C PRO A 596 -2.89 8.43 -23.11
N GLN A 597 -2.40 7.37 -23.74
CA GLN A 597 -1.74 7.39 -25.04
C GLN A 597 -2.32 6.34 -25.98
N TYR A 598 -2.27 6.63 -27.27
CA TYR A 598 -2.57 5.68 -28.34
C TYR A 598 -1.42 5.63 -29.36
N PHE A 599 -1.26 4.50 -30.04
CA PHE A 599 -0.21 4.32 -31.04
C PHE A 599 -0.71 4.72 -32.43
N ARG A 600 0.01 5.61 -33.12
CA ARG A 600 -0.32 6.09 -34.46
C ARG A 600 0.95 6.41 -35.24
N ASN A 601 0.96 6.11 -36.55
CA ASN A 601 2.05 6.48 -37.46
C ASN A 601 3.46 6.05 -36.99
N GLY A 602 3.58 4.98 -36.20
CA GLY A 602 4.85 4.49 -35.67
C GLY A 602 5.31 5.13 -34.35
N GLY A 603 4.49 5.94 -33.69
CA GLY A 603 4.79 6.57 -32.40
C GLY A 603 3.59 6.63 -31.44
N TRP A 604 3.87 6.97 -30.19
CA TRP A 604 2.85 7.22 -29.17
C TRP A 604 2.41 8.68 -29.20
N GLU A 605 1.10 8.90 -29.18
CA GLU A 605 0.49 10.23 -29.09
C GLU A 605 -0.39 10.30 -27.83
N ASP A 606 -0.36 11.43 -27.12
CA ASP A 606 -1.23 11.68 -25.97
C ASP A 606 -2.68 11.91 -26.42
N ALA A 607 -3.62 11.30 -25.71
CA ALA A 607 -5.04 11.61 -25.82
C ALA A 607 -5.36 12.86 -24.98
N ILE A 608 -5.59 13.99 -25.65
CA ILE A 608 -5.83 15.27 -24.98
C ILE A 608 -7.31 15.45 -24.64
N PHE A 609 -7.63 15.45 -23.35
CA PHE A 609 -8.88 15.97 -22.79
C PHE A 609 -8.71 17.48 -22.53
N ARG A 610 -9.58 18.33 -23.09
CA ARG A 610 -9.41 19.80 -23.22
C ARG A 610 -10.07 20.69 -22.15
N LEU A 611 -10.51 20.18 -20.99
CA LEU A 611 -11.29 21.02 -20.06
C LEU A 611 -10.55 21.69 -18.89
N ASP A 612 -9.31 21.34 -18.54
CA ASP A 612 -8.70 21.89 -17.31
C ASP A 612 -7.25 22.41 -17.39
N SER A 613 -6.80 22.92 -18.54
CA SER A 613 -5.58 23.74 -18.53
C SER A 613 -5.69 24.98 -19.42
N GLN A 614 -5.54 26.15 -18.78
CA GLN A 614 -5.12 27.40 -19.42
C GLN A 614 -3.65 27.33 -19.91
N GLN A 615 -3.03 26.16 -19.97
CA GLN A 615 -1.73 26.00 -20.59
C GLN A 615 -1.91 25.71 -22.07
N ASN A 616 -1.37 26.60 -22.90
CA ASN A 616 -1.04 26.32 -24.29
C ASN A 616 -0.13 25.07 -24.35
N GLN A 617 -0.70 23.87 -24.33
CA GLN A 617 0.00 22.68 -24.77
C GLN A 617 -0.15 22.61 -26.28
N GLU A 618 0.64 23.45 -26.96
CA GLU A 618 1.19 23.03 -28.25
C GLU A 618 1.77 21.63 -28.06
N SER A 619 1.73 20.78 -29.08
CA SER A 619 2.46 19.49 -29.09
C SER A 619 3.92 19.74 -28.70
N LEU A 620 4.22 19.67 -27.40
CA LEU A 620 5.55 19.84 -26.88
C LEU A 620 6.23 18.51 -27.12
N SER A 621 7.12 18.46 -28.10
CA SER A 621 7.98 17.31 -28.28
C SER A 621 8.68 17.00 -26.96
N TRP A 622 8.65 15.74 -26.53
CA TRP A 622 9.29 15.27 -25.31
C TRP A 622 10.78 15.67 -25.24
N GLY A 623 11.30 15.80 -24.03
CA GLY A 623 12.73 15.94 -23.77
C GLY A 623 13.32 14.62 -23.28
N MET A 624 14.64 14.54 -23.23
CA MET A 624 15.36 13.37 -22.71
C MET A 624 16.19 13.77 -21.48
N LEU A 625 16.12 13.00 -20.41
CA LEU A 625 16.95 13.16 -19.21
C LEU A 625 17.95 12.00 -19.10
N GLN A 626 19.24 12.29 -19.19
CA GLN A 626 20.32 11.33 -19.01
C GLN A 626 20.98 11.56 -17.64
N LEU A 627 20.94 10.56 -16.77
CA LEU A 627 21.72 10.59 -15.54
C LEU A 627 23.19 10.24 -15.82
N LEU A 628 24.10 10.93 -15.15
CA LEU A 628 25.53 10.71 -15.21
C LEU A 628 26.04 10.25 -13.84
N ARG A 629 26.99 9.30 -13.84
CA ARG A 629 27.71 8.91 -12.64
C ARG A 629 28.54 10.08 -12.12
N ASP A 630 28.60 10.24 -10.80
CA ASP A 630 29.50 11.20 -10.17
C ASP A 630 30.97 10.75 -10.34
N PRO A 631 31.82 11.49 -11.06
CA PRO A 631 33.22 11.13 -11.22
C PRO A 631 34.03 11.23 -9.92
N ASN A 632 33.51 11.92 -8.91
CA ASN A 632 34.15 12.10 -7.60
C ASN A 632 33.49 11.24 -6.51
N ALA A 633 32.62 10.30 -6.87
CA ALA A 633 31.99 9.39 -5.91
C ALA A 633 33.06 8.66 -5.09
N SER A 634 32.93 8.72 -3.76
CA SER A 634 33.74 7.88 -2.87
C SER A 634 33.38 6.41 -3.04
N GLN A 635 34.25 5.50 -2.57
CA GLN A 635 33.93 4.06 -2.53
C GLN A 635 32.69 3.76 -1.68
N ASP A 636 32.38 4.61 -0.69
CA ASP A 636 31.23 4.47 0.21
C ASP A 636 29.93 5.03 -0.38
N THR A 637 29.95 5.60 -1.59
CA THR A 637 28.74 6.13 -2.22
C THR A 637 27.80 4.98 -2.57
N PRO A 638 26.52 5.03 -2.17
CA PRO A 638 25.59 3.95 -2.47
C PRO A 638 25.36 3.78 -3.98
N ALA A 639 25.15 2.54 -4.42
CA ALA A 639 24.68 2.27 -5.77
C ALA A 639 23.33 2.97 -5.98
N ALA A 640 23.18 3.67 -7.11
CA ALA A 640 21.96 4.40 -7.40
C ALA A 640 20.81 3.44 -7.68
N THR A 641 19.70 3.67 -6.99
CA THR A 641 18.52 2.82 -7.05
C THR A 641 17.26 3.70 -7.00
N TYR A 642 16.46 3.66 -8.07
CA TYR A 642 15.27 4.49 -8.18
C TYR A 642 14.24 4.17 -7.08
N ALA A 643 13.66 5.20 -6.46
CA ALA A 643 12.73 5.10 -5.33
C ALA A 643 13.29 4.46 -4.04
N GLU A 644 14.59 4.13 -4.00
CA GLU A 644 15.29 3.78 -2.76
C GLU A 644 16.13 4.93 -2.24
N ASN A 645 17.00 5.49 -3.09
CA ASN A 645 17.93 6.54 -2.69
C ASN A 645 17.96 7.74 -3.62
N PHE A 646 17.27 7.69 -4.76
CA PHE A 646 16.98 8.87 -5.55
C PHE A 646 15.64 8.78 -6.31
N THR A 647 15.04 9.95 -6.57
CA THR A 647 13.94 10.15 -7.53
C THR A 647 14.12 11.51 -8.21
N PHE A 648 13.35 11.77 -9.28
CA PHE A 648 13.22 13.11 -9.82
C PHE A 648 11.76 13.48 -9.99
N ALA A 649 11.44 14.73 -9.67
CA ALA A 649 10.10 15.28 -9.65
C ALA A 649 10.02 16.51 -10.54
N ARG A 650 8.93 16.65 -11.29
CA ARG A 650 8.64 17.84 -12.09
C ARG A 650 7.85 18.85 -11.28
N LEU A 651 8.17 20.14 -11.41
CA LEU A 651 7.39 21.21 -10.81
C LEU A 651 6.14 21.48 -11.67
N GLU A 652 4.97 21.19 -11.14
CA GLU A 652 3.65 21.36 -11.75
C GLU A 652 2.78 22.20 -10.80
N ASP A 653 2.31 23.35 -11.26
CA ASP A 653 1.43 24.27 -10.50
C ASP A 653 1.93 24.55 -9.07
N GLY A 654 3.24 24.70 -8.92
CA GLY A 654 3.89 24.99 -7.64
C GLY A 654 4.14 23.76 -6.77
N VAL A 655 3.83 22.54 -7.20
CA VAL A 655 4.09 21.27 -6.49
C VAL A 655 5.10 20.42 -7.24
N TYR A 656 6.00 19.73 -6.53
CA TYR A 656 6.89 18.74 -7.15
C TYR A 656 6.20 17.38 -7.24
N LYS A 657 5.79 16.98 -8.44
CA LYS A 657 5.23 15.66 -8.74
C LYS A 657 6.36 14.68 -9.07
N THR A 658 6.59 13.72 -8.18
CA THR A 658 7.56 12.63 -8.41
C THR A 658 7.14 11.83 -9.63
N LEU A 659 8.09 11.57 -10.53
CA LEU A 659 7.85 10.71 -11.68
C LEU A 659 7.80 9.24 -11.26
N VAL A 660 7.08 8.40 -12.02
CA VAL A 660 6.91 6.98 -11.67
C VAL A 660 7.77 6.13 -12.59
N TYR A 661 8.66 5.33 -12.00
CA TYR A 661 9.46 4.29 -12.67
C TYR A 661 9.55 3.06 -11.76
N PRO A 662 9.95 1.90 -12.29
CA PRO A 662 10.05 0.69 -11.48
C PRO A 662 10.93 0.90 -10.23
N TYR A 663 10.38 0.55 -9.08
CA TYR A 663 11.11 0.57 -7.82
C TYR A 663 12.32 -0.35 -7.91
N GLY A 664 13.48 0.08 -7.39
CA GLY A 664 14.65 -0.78 -7.34
C GLY A 664 15.51 -0.80 -8.61
N SER A 665 15.14 -0.09 -9.67
CA SER A 665 15.94 -0.02 -10.90
C SER A 665 17.35 0.54 -10.64
N THR A 666 18.37 -0.17 -11.15
CA THR A 666 19.80 0.16 -10.99
C THR A 666 20.51 0.55 -12.29
N ASP A 667 19.90 0.25 -13.43
CA ASP A 667 20.33 0.56 -14.81
C ASP A 667 20.09 2.04 -15.20
N VAL A 668 20.01 2.90 -14.19
CA VAL A 668 19.55 4.30 -14.29
C VAL A 668 20.47 5.23 -15.07
N TYR A 669 21.63 4.73 -15.48
CA TYR A 669 22.63 5.46 -16.28
C TYR A 669 22.68 4.98 -17.74
N ASP A 670 22.02 3.88 -18.06
CA ASP A 670 22.26 3.16 -19.31
C ASP A 670 21.53 3.84 -20.48
N GLU A 671 20.26 4.23 -20.26
CA GLU A 671 19.42 4.90 -21.25
C GLU A 671 18.82 6.19 -20.69
N PRO A 672 18.55 7.20 -21.55
CA PRO A 672 17.88 8.41 -21.14
C PRO A 672 16.38 8.20 -20.90
N TYR A 673 15.85 8.91 -19.91
CA TYR A 673 14.42 8.97 -19.60
C TYR A 673 13.71 9.96 -20.54
N GLU A 674 12.65 9.51 -21.22
CA GLU A 674 11.72 10.40 -21.91
C GLU A 674 10.84 11.10 -20.86
N VAL A 675 10.89 12.44 -20.82
CA VAL A 675 10.18 13.26 -19.83
C VAL A 675 9.67 14.57 -20.45
N GLU A 676 8.60 15.14 -19.89
CA GLU A 676 8.05 16.38 -20.42
C GLU A 676 9.02 17.57 -20.21
N PRO A 677 9.06 18.55 -21.11
CA PRO A 677 9.80 19.78 -20.87
C PRO A 677 9.31 20.48 -19.60
N GLY A 678 10.23 21.02 -18.80
CA GLY A 678 9.88 21.67 -17.54
C GLY A 678 11.03 21.77 -16.55
N SER A 679 10.68 22.25 -15.36
CA SER A 679 11.60 22.42 -14.23
C SER A 679 11.55 21.18 -13.33
N TYR A 680 12.72 20.64 -12.96
CA TYR A 680 12.85 19.37 -12.26
C TYR A 680 13.72 19.47 -11.00
N ARG A 681 13.39 18.65 -10.01
CA ARG A 681 14.17 18.43 -8.78
C ARG A 681 14.58 16.96 -8.73
N LEU A 682 15.87 16.68 -8.84
CA LEU A 682 16.45 15.39 -8.46
C LEU A 682 16.64 15.40 -6.95
N THR A 683 16.04 14.45 -6.26
CA THR A 683 16.21 14.23 -4.83
C THR A 683 17.08 13.00 -4.63
N SER A 684 18.19 13.12 -3.93
CA SER A 684 18.97 11.98 -3.44
C SER A 684 19.07 12.01 -1.93
N GLY A 685 19.16 10.83 -1.30
CA GLY A 685 19.20 10.72 0.15
C GLY A 685 20.01 9.54 0.64
N ILE A 686 20.73 9.75 1.74
CA ILE A 686 21.36 8.67 2.53
C ILE A 686 20.74 8.67 3.92
N ARG A 687 20.05 7.58 4.27
CA ARG A 687 19.47 7.38 5.60
C ARG A 687 20.53 6.86 6.58
N LEU A 688 20.65 7.52 7.71
CA LEU A 688 21.55 7.17 8.81
C LEU A 688 20.88 6.19 9.78
N LYS A 689 21.67 5.63 10.70
CA LYS A 689 21.22 4.60 11.64
C LYS A 689 20.03 5.06 12.51
N ASP A 690 20.04 6.31 12.95
CA ASP A 690 18.99 6.93 13.76
C ASP A 690 17.73 7.28 12.96
N GLY A 691 17.73 7.03 11.64
CA GLY A 691 16.66 7.35 10.71
C GLY A 691 16.78 8.74 10.07
N THR A 692 17.74 9.57 10.51
CA THR A 692 18.01 10.89 9.89
C THR A 692 18.41 10.70 8.43
N VAL A 693 17.87 11.52 7.53
CA VAL A 693 18.23 11.44 6.11
C VAL A 693 19.08 12.64 5.71
N ARG A 694 20.25 12.37 5.13
CA ARG A 694 21.06 13.39 4.46
C ARG A 694 20.54 13.61 3.05
N VAL A 695 19.67 14.61 2.91
CA VAL A 695 19.01 14.94 1.64
C VAL A 695 19.86 15.89 0.82
N ARG A 696 19.86 15.67 -0.50
CA ARG A 696 20.35 16.60 -1.52
C ARG A 696 19.28 16.82 -2.59
N PHE A 697 18.98 18.07 -2.86
CA PHE A 697 18.24 18.49 -4.06
C PHE A 697 19.20 18.99 -5.12
N THR A 698 18.97 18.59 -6.37
CA THR A 698 19.63 19.15 -7.56
C THR A 698 18.55 19.63 -8.52
N TYR A 699 18.55 20.93 -8.81
CA TYR A 699 17.55 21.54 -9.69
C TYR A 699 18.07 21.70 -11.12
N PHE A 700 17.23 21.36 -12.11
CA PHE A 700 17.57 21.43 -13.52
C PHE A 700 16.33 21.62 -14.40
N THR A 701 16.53 21.93 -15.68
CA THR A 701 15.43 22.14 -16.63
C THR A 701 15.60 21.23 -17.83
N VAL A 702 14.53 20.54 -18.21
CA VAL A 702 14.47 19.75 -19.44
C VAL A 702 13.78 20.56 -20.53
N ARG A 703 14.33 20.51 -21.74
CA ARG A 703 13.80 21.21 -22.92
C ARG A 703 13.33 20.20 -23.97
N ALA A 704 12.32 20.62 -24.72
CA ALA A 704 11.74 19.86 -25.82
C ALA A 704 12.79 19.50 -26.87
N GLY A 705 12.86 18.21 -27.25
CA GLY A 705 13.80 17.70 -28.27
C GLY A 705 15.28 17.72 -27.88
N GLU A 706 15.63 18.08 -26.63
CA GLU A 706 17.00 18.12 -26.14
C GLU A 706 17.27 17.00 -25.13
N THR A 707 18.54 16.55 -25.04
CA THR A 707 19.01 15.67 -23.96
C THR A 707 19.67 16.47 -22.86
N THR A 708 19.01 16.55 -21.71
CA THR A 708 19.53 17.15 -20.48
C THR A 708 20.36 16.13 -19.72
N ARG A 709 21.60 16.47 -19.36
CA ARG A 709 22.50 15.58 -18.63
C ARG A 709 22.67 16.07 -17.20
N VAL A 710 22.38 15.23 -16.22
CA VAL A 710 22.42 15.57 -14.78
C VAL A 710 23.27 14.57 -14.03
N ALA A 711 24.25 15.04 -13.25
CA ALA A 711 25.03 14.16 -12.38
C ALA A 711 24.20 13.77 -11.16
N LEU A 712 24.04 12.46 -10.92
CA LEU A 712 23.46 11.95 -9.69
C LEU A 712 24.57 11.88 -8.63
N THR A 713 24.47 12.78 -7.65
CA THR A 713 25.43 12.89 -6.55
C THR A 713 24.75 12.65 -5.22
N TYR A 714 25.50 12.16 -4.24
CA TYR A 714 25.05 11.97 -2.87
C TYR A 714 25.88 12.85 -1.93
N ARG A 715 25.35 13.12 -0.74
CA ARG A 715 26.12 13.80 0.31
C ARG A 715 27.12 12.82 0.90
N GLU A 716 28.34 13.30 1.19
CA GLU A 716 29.35 12.49 1.85
C GLU A 716 28.85 12.03 3.23
N THR A 717 29.04 10.75 3.52
CA THR A 717 28.86 10.16 4.84
C THR A 717 30.14 9.45 5.23
N THR A 718 30.80 9.92 6.28
CA THR A 718 31.81 9.11 6.96
C THR A 718 31.08 8.05 7.76
N VAL A 719 31.18 6.79 7.32
CA VAL A 719 30.68 5.65 8.09
C VAL A 719 31.68 5.39 9.21
N ASP A 720 31.49 6.01 10.38
CA ASP A 720 32.18 5.57 11.57
C ASP A 720 31.56 4.23 11.99
N ILE A 721 32.38 3.16 12.04
CA ILE A 721 31.94 1.81 12.39
C ILE A 721 32.41 1.52 13.81
N PRO A 722 31.66 1.94 14.84
CA PRO A 722 32.07 1.79 16.23
C PRO A 722 32.10 0.33 16.66
N VAL A 723 32.79 0.08 17.78
CA VAL A 723 32.66 -1.18 18.53
C VAL A 723 31.51 -1.01 19.51
N LEU A 724 30.40 -1.70 19.26
CA LEU A 724 29.17 -1.64 20.08
C LEU A 724 29.20 -2.61 21.27
N GLY A 725 30.08 -3.59 21.23
CA GLY A 725 30.22 -4.63 22.23
C GLY A 725 30.99 -5.83 21.68
N THR A 726 30.94 -6.95 22.40
CA THR A 726 31.54 -8.21 21.97
C THR A 726 30.50 -9.32 22.08
N LEU A 727 30.33 -10.09 21.02
CA LEU A 727 29.46 -11.25 21.03
C LEU A 727 30.16 -12.37 21.81
N SER A 728 29.72 -12.64 23.03
CA SER A 728 30.38 -13.62 23.92
C SER A 728 30.19 -15.04 23.39
N PRO A 729 31.22 -15.69 22.80
CA PRO A 729 30.99 -16.81 21.90
C PRO A 729 30.98 -18.17 22.65
N GLY A 730 30.31 -18.24 23.80
CA GLY A 730 30.26 -19.43 24.67
C GLY A 730 28.90 -20.13 24.74
N SER A 731 27.96 -19.77 23.87
CA SER A 731 26.64 -20.42 23.80
C SER A 731 26.72 -21.72 23.01
N GLU A 732 26.33 -22.83 23.66
CA GLU A 732 26.00 -24.07 22.97
C GLU A 732 24.67 -23.88 22.22
N LEU A 733 24.72 -24.03 20.90
CA LEU A 733 23.59 -23.97 19.99
C LEU A 733 23.27 -25.37 19.46
N THR A 734 22.07 -25.53 18.91
CA THR A 734 21.65 -26.80 18.30
C THR A 734 21.33 -26.59 16.83
N ARG A 735 21.95 -27.35 15.93
CA ARG A 735 21.59 -27.36 14.51
C ARG A 735 20.21 -27.98 14.32
N LEU A 736 19.60 -27.74 13.14
CA LEU A 736 18.26 -28.27 12.85
C LEU A 736 18.18 -29.80 12.85
N ASP A 737 19.30 -30.50 12.62
CA ASP A 737 19.41 -31.96 12.71
C ASP A 737 19.59 -32.50 14.14
N GLY A 738 19.58 -31.61 15.15
CA GLY A 738 19.76 -31.93 16.56
C GLY A 738 21.21 -32.04 17.02
N SER A 739 22.20 -31.83 16.15
CA SER A 739 23.61 -31.84 16.55
C SER A 739 24.01 -30.53 17.24
N GLY A 740 24.91 -30.62 18.22
CA GLY A 740 25.44 -29.44 18.89
C GLY A 740 26.34 -28.60 17.97
N ALA A 741 26.25 -27.27 18.10
CA ALA A 741 27.11 -26.31 17.43
C ALA A 741 27.61 -25.26 18.42
N ASP A 742 28.85 -24.84 18.24
CA ASP A 742 29.45 -23.75 19.00
C ASP A 742 29.30 -22.44 18.23
N LEU A 743 28.79 -21.39 18.87
CA LEU A 743 28.56 -20.10 18.22
C LEU A 743 29.88 -19.54 17.63
N LYS A 744 31.01 -19.68 18.34
CA LYS A 744 32.31 -19.20 17.85
C LYS A 744 32.70 -19.86 16.52
N ALA A 745 32.50 -21.17 16.44
CA ALA A 745 32.80 -21.92 15.22
C ALA A 745 31.91 -21.50 14.03
N LEU A 746 30.67 -21.08 14.28
CA LEU A 746 29.74 -20.64 13.24
C LEU A 746 30.02 -19.23 12.71
N LEU A 747 30.51 -18.32 13.55
CA LEU A 747 30.82 -16.95 13.15
C LEU A 747 32.03 -16.87 12.19
N GLY A 748 32.86 -17.89 12.11
CA GLY A 748 34.03 -17.89 11.22
C GLY A 748 35.15 -16.93 11.68
N SER A 749 36.31 -16.99 11.02
CA SER A 749 37.51 -16.23 11.44
C SER A 749 37.56 -14.79 10.92
N GLU A 750 36.83 -14.48 9.86
CA GLU A 750 36.84 -13.16 9.20
C GLU A 750 35.68 -12.26 9.68
N GLY A 751 34.76 -12.81 10.49
CA GLY A 751 33.52 -12.15 10.91
C GLY A 751 32.26 -12.82 10.36
N ALA A 752 31.10 -12.32 10.76
CA ALA A 752 29.79 -12.88 10.40
C ALA A 752 28.69 -11.83 10.36
N ILE A 753 27.59 -12.20 9.70
CA ILE A 753 26.28 -11.61 9.96
C ILE A 753 25.51 -12.59 10.85
N ALA A 754 25.01 -12.14 11.99
CA ALA A 754 24.33 -13.00 12.96
C ALA A 754 23.00 -12.35 13.38
N ALA A 755 21.90 -13.09 13.38
CA ALA A 755 20.63 -12.57 13.86
C ALA A 755 19.88 -13.56 14.74
N TRP A 756 19.29 -13.07 15.83
CA TRP A 756 18.18 -13.78 16.45
C TRP A 756 16.88 -13.35 15.77
N ILE A 757 16.04 -14.30 15.39
CA ILE A 757 14.87 -14.06 14.54
C ILE A 757 13.61 -14.74 15.09
N GLU A 758 12.46 -14.18 14.72
CA GLU A 758 11.13 -14.78 14.92
C GLU A 758 10.48 -14.98 13.54
N PRO A 759 10.68 -16.14 12.88
CA PRO A 759 10.42 -16.33 11.44
C PRO A 759 9.01 -15.98 10.96
N GLU A 760 8.01 -16.14 11.82
CA GLU A 760 6.60 -15.98 11.45
C GLU A 760 6.14 -14.51 11.44
N ARG A 761 6.90 -13.57 12.03
CA ARG A 761 6.55 -12.14 12.14
C ARG A 761 6.99 -11.32 10.92
N GLU A 762 6.23 -10.27 10.58
CA GLU A 762 6.53 -9.37 9.45
C GLU A 762 7.97 -8.79 9.47
N PRO A 763 8.52 -8.26 10.59
CA PRO A 763 9.89 -7.74 10.62
C PRO A 763 10.96 -8.76 10.20
N THR A 764 10.82 -10.02 10.65
CA THR A 764 11.75 -11.09 10.26
C THR A 764 11.56 -11.50 8.80
N LYS A 765 10.32 -11.58 8.32
CA LYS A 765 10.03 -11.88 6.91
C LYS A 765 10.66 -10.86 5.97
N HIS A 766 10.66 -9.58 6.37
CA HIS A 766 11.39 -8.53 5.65
C HIS A 766 12.90 -8.80 5.63
N LEU A 767 13.53 -9.08 6.77
CA LEU A 767 14.95 -9.40 6.82
C LEU A 767 15.30 -10.62 5.95
N LEU A 768 14.54 -11.71 6.03
CA LEU A 768 14.79 -12.92 5.24
C LEU A 768 14.63 -12.66 3.73
N ARG A 769 13.63 -11.86 3.34
CA ARG A 769 13.46 -11.43 1.94
C ARG A 769 14.65 -10.60 1.48
N GLU A 770 15.04 -9.58 2.25
CA GLU A 770 16.20 -8.71 1.92
C GLU A 770 17.50 -9.51 1.79
N LEU A 771 17.76 -10.45 2.69
CA LEU A 771 18.93 -11.33 2.58
C LEU A 771 18.89 -12.17 1.30
N GLY A 772 17.71 -12.63 0.88
CA GLY A 772 17.55 -13.36 -0.39
C GLY A 772 17.70 -12.47 -1.63
N GLU A 773 17.21 -11.24 -1.59
CA GLU A 773 17.44 -10.23 -2.65
C GLU A 773 18.94 -9.87 -2.77
N LEU A 774 19.68 -9.96 -1.65
CA LEU A 774 21.11 -9.70 -1.55
C LEU A 774 21.98 -10.97 -1.65
N ALA A 775 21.44 -12.11 -2.10
CA ALA A 775 22.15 -13.38 -2.12
C ALA A 775 23.47 -13.31 -2.90
N GLU A 776 23.45 -12.78 -4.12
CA GLU A 776 24.65 -12.69 -4.96
C GLU A 776 25.79 -11.87 -4.32
N PRO A 777 25.58 -10.62 -3.84
CA PRO A 777 26.66 -9.87 -3.19
C PRO A 777 27.10 -10.48 -1.84
N LEU A 778 26.18 -11.06 -1.05
CA LEU A 778 26.52 -11.72 0.21
C LEU A 778 27.37 -12.98 -0.01
N ASP A 779 27.05 -13.77 -1.04
CA ASP A 779 27.84 -14.95 -1.40
C ASP A 779 29.25 -14.58 -1.90
N LYS A 780 29.39 -13.45 -2.61
CA LYS A 780 30.70 -12.90 -3.00
C LYS A 780 31.53 -12.47 -1.80
N LEU A 781 30.90 -11.92 -0.76
CA LEU A 781 31.58 -11.53 0.48
C LEU A 781 32.13 -12.76 1.22
N GLY A 782 31.41 -13.88 1.16
CA GLY A 782 31.84 -15.16 1.71
C GLY A 782 31.78 -15.26 3.24
N LEU A 783 31.16 -14.32 3.93
CA LEU A 783 30.94 -14.44 5.38
C LEU A 783 29.80 -15.43 5.68
N PRO A 784 29.86 -16.15 6.82
CA PRO A 784 28.72 -16.91 7.32
C PRO A 784 27.58 -15.99 7.73
N ILE A 785 26.35 -16.45 7.50
CA ILE A 785 25.13 -15.80 7.97
C ILE A 785 24.46 -16.76 8.95
N VAL A 786 24.48 -16.41 10.24
CA VAL A 786 24.01 -17.28 11.33
C VAL A 786 22.66 -16.77 11.82
N LEU A 787 21.60 -17.53 11.54
CA LEU A 787 20.23 -17.21 11.94
C LEU A 787 19.83 -18.10 13.11
N MET A 788 19.68 -17.49 14.28
CA MET A 788 19.37 -18.14 15.55
C MET A 788 17.89 -17.98 15.86
N ILE A 789 17.25 -19.07 16.25
CA ILE A 789 15.85 -19.08 16.65
C ILE A 789 15.78 -19.59 18.09
N GLY A 790 15.18 -18.80 18.97
CA GLY A 790 14.97 -19.18 20.35
C GLY A 790 13.93 -20.29 20.48
N ASP A 791 13.94 -21.04 21.58
CA ASP A 791 12.93 -22.08 21.81
C ASP A 791 11.49 -21.54 21.90
N ALA A 792 11.30 -20.26 22.23
CA ALA A 792 9.98 -19.64 22.32
C ALA A 792 9.48 -19.17 20.95
N GLU A 793 10.39 -18.76 20.07
CA GLU A 793 10.14 -18.30 18.71
C GLU A 793 10.20 -19.43 17.68
N TRP A 794 10.75 -20.59 18.07
CA TRP A 794 10.76 -21.80 17.26
C TRP A 794 9.38 -22.44 17.24
N THR A 795 8.73 -22.41 16.08
CA THR A 795 7.45 -23.07 15.85
C THR A 795 7.64 -24.36 15.08
N ALA A 796 6.80 -25.36 15.32
CA ALA A 796 6.81 -26.61 14.56
C ALA A 796 6.55 -26.43 13.04
N SER A 797 6.05 -25.26 12.63
CA SER A 797 5.80 -24.90 11.23
C SER A 797 7.00 -24.31 10.51
N PHE A 798 8.05 -23.92 11.23
CA PHE A 798 9.23 -23.35 10.58
C PHE A 798 9.95 -24.41 9.74
N ASP A 799 10.15 -24.11 8.46
CA ASP A 799 10.97 -24.89 7.55
C ASP A 799 11.95 -23.99 6.80
N SER A 800 13.25 -24.25 6.99
CA SER A 800 14.33 -23.56 6.26
C SER A 800 14.22 -23.69 4.74
N ALA A 801 13.62 -24.77 4.22
CA ALA A 801 13.43 -24.97 2.78
C ALA A 801 12.43 -23.96 2.18
N SER A 802 11.61 -23.30 3.00
CA SER A 802 10.72 -22.22 2.57
C SER A 802 11.46 -20.96 2.11
N TYR A 803 12.79 -20.89 2.33
CA TYR A 803 13.63 -19.74 1.99
C TYR A 803 14.75 -20.09 1.00
N PRO A 804 14.43 -20.60 -0.21
CA PRO A 804 15.42 -21.13 -1.15
C PRO A 804 16.33 -20.06 -1.77
N LYS A 805 15.95 -18.78 -1.67
CA LYS A 805 16.70 -17.65 -2.22
C LYS A 805 17.76 -17.09 -1.27
N LEU A 806 17.89 -17.61 -0.04
CA LEU A 806 18.88 -17.12 0.91
C LEU A 806 20.33 -17.37 0.43
N PRO A 807 21.30 -16.56 0.88
CA PRO A 807 22.71 -16.75 0.55
C PRO A 807 23.20 -18.16 0.93
N ALA A 808 24.08 -18.74 0.12
CA ALA A 808 24.52 -20.14 0.23
C ALA A 808 25.20 -20.49 1.56
N ARG A 809 25.78 -19.50 2.26
CA ARG A 809 26.42 -19.67 3.58
C ARG A 809 25.49 -19.38 4.77
N THR A 810 24.18 -19.37 4.54
CA THR A 810 23.19 -19.20 5.61
C THR A 810 23.05 -20.47 6.44
N ILE A 811 23.05 -20.33 7.76
CA ILE A 811 22.97 -21.43 8.72
C ILE A 811 21.88 -21.11 9.74
N PHE A 812 20.87 -21.99 9.83
CA PHE A 812 19.88 -21.94 10.89
C PHE A 812 20.30 -22.79 12.09
N VAL A 813 20.16 -22.23 13.28
CA VAL A 813 20.46 -22.88 14.56
C VAL A 813 19.46 -22.46 15.63
N ARG A 814 19.34 -23.27 16.68
CA ARG A 814 18.51 -23.03 17.85
C ARG A 814 19.33 -22.56 19.03
N ASP A 815 18.84 -21.56 19.76
CA ASP A 815 19.39 -21.07 21.02
C ASP A 815 18.37 -21.22 22.16
N SER A 816 18.47 -22.30 22.92
CA SER A 816 17.62 -22.52 24.09
C SER A 816 17.99 -21.65 25.30
N SER A 817 19.20 -21.09 25.32
CA SER A 817 19.77 -20.41 26.49
C SER A 817 19.54 -18.90 26.49
N TYR A 818 19.48 -18.30 25.29
CA TYR A 818 19.53 -16.85 25.07
C TYR A 818 20.71 -16.17 25.78
N ALA A 819 21.75 -16.92 26.17
CA ALA A 819 22.81 -16.41 27.04
C ALA A 819 23.62 -15.30 26.35
N SER A 820 23.94 -15.50 25.08
CA SER A 820 24.64 -14.50 24.26
C SER A 820 23.76 -13.29 23.97
N LEU A 821 22.48 -13.50 23.62
CA LEU A 821 21.55 -12.42 23.34
C LEU A 821 21.31 -11.53 24.57
N SER A 822 21.05 -12.13 25.73
CA SER A 822 20.77 -11.43 26.99
C SER A 822 21.96 -10.60 27.48
N ALA A 823 23.19 -11.03 27.17
CA ALA A 823 24.39 -10.26 27.51
C ALA A 823 24.56 -8.99 26.67
N ILE A 824 24.04 -8.99 25.44
CA ILE A 824 24.17 -7.91 24.46
C ILE A 824 23.01 -6.93 24.56
N ILE A 825 21.78 -7.45 24.61
CA ILE A 825 20.54 -6.67 24.67
C ILE A 825 20.24 -6.34 26.13
N SER A 826 21.06 -5.46 26.69
CA SER A 826 20.83 -4.84 28.00
C SER A 826 20.07 -3.52 27.91
N ASN A 827 19.92 -2.98 26.69
CA ASN A 827 19.17 -1.75 26.43
C ASN A 827 17.65 -2.04 26.35
N PRO A 828 16.82 -1.39 27.19
CA PRO A 828 15.36 -1.52 27.15
C PRO A 828 14.74 -1.30 25.76
N ALA A 829 15.23 -0.32 24.99
CA ALA A 829 14.68 0.00 23.67
C ALA A 829 14.86 -1.14 22.66
N ALA A 830 16.00 -1.82 22.69
CA ALA A 830 16.26 -2.97 21.80
C ALA A 830 15.42 -4.19 22.19
N HIS A 831 15.17 -4.40 23.49
CA HIS A 831 14.27 -5.45 23.97
C HIS A 831 12.83 -5.19 23.54
N GLU A 832 12.38 -3.93 23.66
CA GLU A 832 11.03 -3.53 23.28
C GLU A 832 10.80 -3.57 21.76
N ALA A 833 11.82 -3.23 20.97
CA ALA A 833 11.78 -3.32 19.51
C ALA A 833 11.47 -4.74 19.00
N GLY A 834 11.81 -5.76 19.79
CA GLY A 834 11.60 -7.17 19.43
C GLY A 834 12.52 -7.65 18.30
N TYR A 835 12.18 -8.79 17.72
CA TYR A 835 12.94 -9.44 16.66
C TYR A 835 12.72 -8.78 15.29
N PRO A 836 13.66 -8.92 14.34
CA PRO A 836 14.96 -9.60 14.49
C PRO A 836 15.99 -8.73 15.23
N HIS A 837 16.92 -9.37 15.94
CA HIS A 837 18.11 -8.73 16.50
C HIS A 837 19.32 -9.07 15.61
N LEU A 838 19.63 -8.21 14.66
CA LEU A 838 20.69 -8.41 13.66
C LEU A 838 22.00 -7.74 14.11
N PHE A 839 23.10 -8.45 13.92
CA PHE A 839 24.46 -8.03 14.25
C PHE A 839 25.41 -8.28 13.07
N VAL A 840 26.37 -7.37 12.87
CA VAL A 840 27.58 -7.65 12.08
C VAL A 840 28.75 -7.73 13.04
N VAL A 841 29.51 -8.81 12.93
CA VAL A 841 30.60 -9.17 13.84
C VAL A 841 31.90 -9.26 13.04
N ASP A 842 32.99 -8.70 13.56
CA ASP A 842 34.31 -8.78 12.92
C ASP A 842 35.16 -9.98 13.39
N SER A 843 36.39 -10.08 12.86
CA SER A 843 37.35 -11.15 13.18
C SER A 843 37.80 -11.20 14.64
N GLN A 844 37.48 -10.19 15.46
CA GLN A 844 37.76 -10.14 16.89
C GLN A 844 36.51 -10.40 17.74
N ASP A 845 35.44 -10.94 17.15
CA ASP A 845 34.13 -11.14 17.77
C ASP A 845 33.48 -9.83 18.24
N GLN A 846 33.93 -8.67 17.72
CA GLN A 846 33.39 -7.36 18.09
C GLN A 846 32.14 -7.05 17.25
N ILE A 847 31.11 -6.53 17.90
CA ILE A 847 29.87 -6.11 17.25
C ILE A 847 30.11 -4.74 16.63
N ARG A 848 30.02 -4.67 15.30
CA ARG A 848 30.27 -3.49 14.48
C ARG A 848 28.99 -2.84 13.97
N TYR A 849 27.90 -3.60 13.98
CA TYR A 849 26.55 -3.12 13.69
C TYR A 849 25.54 -3.90 14.52
N ALA A 850 24.46 -3.23 14.92
CA ALA A 850 23.35 -3.82 15.63
C ALA A 850 22.05 -3.11 15.26
N ALA A 851 21.02 -3.88 14.95
CA ALA A 851 19.65 -3.44 14.70
C ALA A 851 18.65 -4.37 15.39
N SER A 852 17.51 -3.85 15.80
CA SER A 852 16.46 -4.61 16.48
C SER A 852 15.08 -4.16 16.02
N GLY A 853 14.15 -5.09 15.89
CA GLY A 853 12.78 -4.83 15.47
C GLY A 853 12.63 -4.50 13.99
N TYR A 854 11.54 -3.79 13.66
CA TYR A 854 11.22 -3.42 12.28
C TYR A 854 12.08 -2.29 11.75
N LYS A 855 12.84 -2.59 10.69
CA LYS A 855 13.54 -1.61 9.87
C LYS A 855 13.81 -2.19 8.49
N LEU A 856 13.33 -1.54 7.43
CA LEU A 856 13.68 -1.91 6.05
C LEU A 856 15.10 -1.48 5.70
N GLY A 857 15.74 -2.28 4.83
CA GLY A 857 17.10 -2.05 4.36
C GLY A 857 18.19 -2.55 5.32
N THR A 858 17.81 -3.20 6.42
CA THR A 858 18.75 -3.70 7.43
C THR A 858 19.71 -4.75 6.85
N GLY A 859 19.26 -5.59 5.92
CA GLY A 859 20.14 -6.53 5.21
C GLY A 859 21.21 -5.81 4.37
N LYS A 860 20.84 -4.70 3.72
CA LYS A 860 21.74 -3.87 2.90
C LYS A 860 22.75 -3.13 3.78
N GLU A 861 22.31 -2.56 4.89
CA GLU A 861 23.20 -1.95 5.90
C GLU A 861 24.20 -2.98 6.45
N ALA A 862 23.73 -4.19 6.77
CA ALA A 862 24.60 -5.26 7.25
C ALA A 862 25.66 -5.65 6.21
N LEU A 863 25.27 -5.80 4.94
CA LEU A 863 26.21 -6.06 3.83
C LEU A 863 27.24 -4.93 3.69
N GLN A 864 26.82 -3.67 3.78
CA GLN A 864 27.73 -2.52 3.67
C GLN A 864 28.77 -2.51 4.80
N ILE A 865 28.33 -2.67 6.05
CA ILE A 865 29.25 -2.72 7.19
C ILE A 865 30.16 -3.95 7.10
N ALA A 866 29.60 -5.12 6.75
CA ALA A 866 30.37 -6.35 6.59
C ALA A 866 31.44 -6.23 5.47
N THR A 867 31.14 -5.49 4.40
CA THR A 867 32.11 -5.18 3.34
C THR A 867 33.21 -4.24 3.86
N ALA A 868 32.84 -3.20 4.60
CA ALA A 868 33.78 -2.20 5.11
C ALA A 868 34.77 -2.79 6.14
N ILE A 869 34.35 -3.74 7.00
CA ILE A 869 35.25 -4.36 7.99
C ILE A 869 36.25 -5.34 7.37
N LEU A 870 36.00 -5.85 6.16
CA LEU A 870 36.92 -6.72 5.43
C LEU A 870 37.91 -5.93 4.57
N GLN A 871 37.68 -4.63 4.36
CA GLN A 871 38.61 -3.76 3.68
C GLN A 871 39.66 -3.25 4.69
N PRO A 872 40.97 -3.38 4.38
CA PRO A 872 42.06 -3.15 5.33
C PRO A 872 42.31 -1.68 5.69
#